data_AF-A0A1Q8RY17-F1
#
_entry.id   AF-A0A1Q8RY17-F1
#
_cell.length_a   1.000
_cell.length_b   1.000
_cell.length_c   1.000
_cell.angle_alpha   90.00
_cell.angle_beta   90.00
_cell.angle_gamma   90.00
#
_symmetry.space_group_name_H-M   'P 1'
#
loop_
_entity.id
_entity.type
_entity.pdbx_description
1 polymer ?
#
loop_
_entity_poly.entity_id
_entity_poly.type
_entity_poly.pdbx_seq_one_letter_code
_entity_poly.pdbx_strand_id
1 'polypeptide(L)'
;MSSLAVTARVIKRWADEDVAKVKEHGRLYSVPLATGIMGYCPNPSEARGGFMLFQPWVNDNRGWHKLLPKPPLKHHVFIHQSFLEIGVPRLATPIIEGFDKPLIMAGVRPNLDSPFARILAAFFESCRNNAERLELVGVNETQLNLLKATNAIPGLVNEMVKGFKAMETYDLFKNGMPSLKDIITEATPIDKLPSAVKNQLGKHLVLYAIVYWCKNDSSPTGIKGHVYVGRSINAIERKVQHSQNIDSKTRVQLCANHYEPMKTFIDENDGKWEMYPLAMIAKPRLSDTQRLWEAWSQQALVSLFGSYHPGILSAPSDIANPDHFWSSNVSRQMRTMVQQLTQTTIDPTRQPPFPNFGPKAISDMIGGCNWTSPVMEMYHVEAGLWTRTLVMDKDGNPDYWLFRGPPRKVKEDPYIAEANRKTAMLFCRPTPDGIGNLAGNQFLRCSFSEDSGDSWPIEAGDYVVPTVEVKCKTDAIHPHCYAPLPDIGPFDLWSHARRVAIRWDFRDKHGNSCTRYMRPRRSFTFYKSLAECHGIQEVRFSLERGWVLIMSLFGTLLWEWKGHDQGIPTSLINSWRLRVRAIDFDFFRQTIRVTVPEKEEVPRPRLLSFTETMALMKQKYGNNLTVRFSQQGPAAYNTPVYDPHWRSMTLFEPEGMLWKTNVMIGEFKGVEDVVYDGAAYDPEDDMEDDPDHWDRLGRGSQPREDAIEIDIGNDAVCIDM
;
A
#
# COMPACT_ATOMS: atom_id res chain seq x y z
N MET A 1 -10.92 -8.74 26.69
CA MET A 1 -10.69 -9.74 27.75
C MET A 1 -9.20 -10.03 27.79
N SER A 2 -8.60 -9.92 28.98
CA SER A 2 -7.17 -10.11 29.25
C SER A 2 -6.71 -11.51 28.85
N SER A 3 -5.53 -11.62 28.26
CA SER A 3 -4.88 -12.89 27.92
C SER A 3 -4.70 -13.75 29.18
N LEU A 4 -5.37 -14.91 29.23
CA LEU A 4 -5.43 -15.83 30.38
C LEU A 4 -4.17 -16.74 30.53
N ALA A 5 -3.11 -16.46 29.76
CA ALA A 5 -1.78 -17.03 29.92
C ALA A 5 -0.78 -15.88 30.10
N VAL A 6 0.18 -16.06 31.01
CA VAL A 6 1.20 -15.04 31.34
C VAL A 6 2.57 -15.52 30.88
N THR A 7 3.44 -14.57 30.51
CA THR A 7 4.82 -14.89 30.14
C THR A 7 5.63 -15.11 31.41
N ALA A 8 6.43 -16.19 31.42
CA ALA A 8 7.32 -16.52 32.53
C ALA A 8 8.71 -16.92 32.05
N ARG A 9 9.75 -16.53 32.78
CA ARG A 9 11.13 -17.02 32.57
C ARG A 9 11.50 -18.01 33.68
N VAL A 10 12.08 -19.16 33.35
CA VAL A 10 12.57 -20.11 34.36
C VAL A 10 13.89 -19.59 34.94
N ILE A 11 13.89 -19.22 36.23
CA ILE A 11 15.02 -18.53 36.89
C ILE A 11 15.79 -19.42 37.89
N LYS A 12 15.29 -20.62 38.20
CA LYS A 12 15.97 -21.58 39.07
C LYS A 12 16.21 -22.91 38.35
N ARG A 13 17.40 -23.50 38.58
CA ARG A 13 17.78 -24.80 38.01
C ARG A 13 16.96 -25.90 38.67
N TRP A 14 16.40 -26.79 37.86
CA TRP A 14 15.69 -27.97 38.34
C TRP A 14 16.72 -29.02 38.76
N ALA A 15 16.66 -29.48 40.01
CA ALA A 15 17.39 -30.67 40.41
C ALA A 15 16.57 -31.92 40.01
N ASP A 16 17.25 -33.04 39.77
CA ASP A 16 16.57 -34.31 39.48
C ASP A 16 15.64 -34.74 40.63
N GLU A 17 15.95 -34.29 41.85
CA GLU A 17 15.12 -34.45 43.05
C GLU A 17 13.78 -33.68 42.97
N ASP A 18 13.75 -32.51 42.32
CA ASP A 18 12.50 -31.74 42.14
C ASP A 18 11.58 -32.41 41.12
N VAL A 19 12.17 -32.96 40.05
CA VAL A 19 11.45 -33.76 39.04
C VAL A 19 10.91 -35.05 39.65
N ALA A 20 11.70 -35.70 40.51
CA ALA A 20 11.29 -36.89 41.25
C ALA A 20 10.13 -36.57 42.20
N LYS A 21 10.20 -35.49 42.99
CA LYS A 21 9.12 -35.05 43.89
C LYS A 21 7.82 -34.76 43.13
N VAL A 22 7.88 -34.08 41.99
CA VAL A 22 6.70 -33.77 41.17
C VAL A 22 6.10 -35.04 40.51
N LYS A 23 6.93 -36.01 40.13
CA LYS A 23 6.47 -37.31 39.60
C LYS A 23 5.87 -38.20 40.70
N GLU A 24 6.46 -38.20 41.89
CA GLU A 24 6.02 -38.98 43.05
C GLU A 24 4.71 -38.44 43.63
N HIS A 25 4.48 -37.13 43.55
CA HIS A 25 3.24 -36.46 43.96
C HIS A 25 2.24 -36.30 42.80
N GLY A 26 2.21 -37.24 41.84
CA GLY A 26 1.32 -37.27 40.67
C GLY A 26 -0.20 -37.25 40.95
N ARG A 27 -0.61 -36.99 42.20
CA ARG A 27 -1.96 -36.63 42.64
C ARG A 27 -1.90 -35.43 43.58
N LEU A 28 -1.67 -34.23 43.05
CA LEU A 28 -1.86 -32.94 43.73
C LEU A 28 -3.36 -32.61 43.93
N TYR A 29 -4.18 -33.58 44.36
CA TYR A 29 -5.63 -33.41 44.58
C TYR A 29 -6.02 -33.18 46.05
N SER A 30 -5.07 -33.12 46.98
CA SER A 30 -5.38 -33.07 48.42
C SER A 30 -4.68 -31.98 49.24
N VAL A 31 -3.89 -31.10 48.63
CA VAL A 31 -3.29 -29.95 49.35
C VAL A 31 -3.95 -28.66 48.87
N PRO A 32 -4.44 -27.77 49.76
CA PRO A 32 -4.95 -26.46 49.37
C PRO A 32 -3.83 -25.66 48.73
N LEU A 33 -3.91 -25.47 47.41
CA LEU A 33 -3.00 -24.60 46.68
C LEU A 33 -3.43 -23.15 46.94
N ALA A 34 -2.49 -22.22 47.12
CA ALA A 34 -2.87 -20.80 47.10
C ALA A 34 -2.85 -20.29 45.65
N THR A 35 -3.73 -19.34 45.33
CA THR A 35 -3.98 -18.88 43.96
C THR A 35 -2.71 -18.25 43.37
N GLY A 36 -2.35 -18.64 42.14
CA GLY A 36 -1.15 -18.14 41.45
C GLY A 36 0.18 -18.82 41.83
N ILE A 37 0.18 -19.75 42.79
CA ILE A 37 1.42 -20.40 43.27
C ILE A 37 1.95 -21.49 42.32
N MET A 38 1.07 -22.16 41.56
CA MET A 38 1.46 -23.19 40.60
C MET A 38 0.76 -23.02 39.26
N GLY A 39 1.44 -23.42 38.19
CA GLY A 39 0.87 -23.39 36.85
C GLY A 39 1.60 -24.31 35.88
N TYR A 40 1.12 -24.31 34.65
CA TYR A 40 1.48 -25.29 33.63
C TYR A 40 2.60 -24.78 32.72
N CYS A 41 3.52 -25.68 32.42
CA CYS A 41 4.68 -25.43 31.56
C CYS A 41 4.85 -26.59 30.56
N PRO A 42 4.78 -26.34 29.23
CA PRO A 42 5.13 -27.31 28.19
C PRO A 42 6.65 -27.46 28.08
N ASN A 43 7.18 -28.69 28.11
CA ASN A 43 8.61 -29.00 27.87
C ASN A 43 9.63 -28.09 28.63
N PRO A 44 9.62 -28.04 29.97
CA PRO A 44 10.52 -27.19 30.75
C PRO A 44 12.02 -27.42 30.50
N SER A 45 12.40 -28.63 30.07
CA SER A 45 13.78 -28.99 29.74
C SER A 45 14.35 -28.23 28.55
N GLU A 46 13.52 -27.75 27.63
CA GLU A 46 13.93 -27.04 26.40
C GLU A 46 14.06 -25.52 26.62
N ALA A 47 13.56 -24.99 27.75
CA ALA A 47 13.42 -23.55 27.99
C ALA A 47 14.49 -22.95 28.93
N ARG A 48 15.65 -23.60 29.09
CA ARG A 48 16.71 -23.13 30.00
C ARG A 48 17.22 -21.74 29.61
N GLY A 49 16.85 -20.72 30.38
CA GLY A 49 17.20 -19.31 30.13
C GLY A 49 16.27 -18.56 29.17
N GLY A 50 15.23 -19.22 28.63
CA GLY A 50 14.23 -18.65 27.73
C GLY A 50 12.90 -18.30 28.41
N PHE A 51 12.04 -17.57 27.69
CA PHE A 51 10.66 -17.27 28.11
C PHE A 51 9.68 -18.33 27.60
N MET A 52 8.64 -18.59 28.38
CA MET A 52 7.59 -19.54 28.02
C MET A 52 6.20 -19.11 28.46
N LEU A 53 5.18 -19.74 27.87
CA LEU A 53 3.79 -19.58 28.27
C LEU A 53 3.54 -20.33 29.59
N PHE A 54 3.16 -19.59 30.62
CA PHE A 54 2.75 -20.10 31.92
C PHE A 54 1.25 -19.89 32.10
N GLN A 55 0.54 -20.97 32.40
CA GLN A 55 -0.88 -20.90 32.73
C GLN A 55 -1.08 -21.08 34.23
N PRO A 56 -1.50 -20.05 34.99
CA PRO A 56 -1.76 -20.20 36.41
C PRO A 56 -2.96 -21.10 36.65
N TRP A 57 -2.93 -21.87 37.74
CA TRP A 57 -4.12 -22.55 38.24
C TRP A 57 -5.05 -21.54 38.88
N VAL A 58 -6.34 -21.59 38.53
CA VAL A 58 -7.34 -20.67 39.06
C VAL A 58 -8.32 -21.43 39.94
N ASN A 59 -8.68 -20.81 41.07
CA ASN A 59 -9.76 -21.22 41.94
C ASN A 59 -10.91 -20.25 41.75
N ASP A 60 -12.00 -20.74 41.17
CA ASP A 60 -13.25 -19.98 41.05
C ASP A 60 -14.42 -20.84 41.53
N ASN A 61 -15.63 -20.44 41.18
CA ASN A 61 -16.88 -21.09 41.54
C ASN A 61 -16.97 -22.56 41.06
N ARG A 62 -16.07 -23.00 40.17
CA ARG A 62 -15.94 -24.38 39.66
C ARG A 62 -14.86 -25.18 40.37
N GLY A 63 -14.25 -24.62 41.42
CA GLY A 63 -13.09 -25.17 42.11
C GLY A 63 -11.80 -24.97 41.33
N TRP A 64 -10.72 -25.64 41.76
CA TRP A 64 -9.41 -25.54 41.13
C TRP A 64 -9.42 -26.17 39.74
N HIS A 65 -9.28 -25.37 38.68
CA HIS A 65 -9.26 -25.87 37.32
C HIS A 65 -8.29 -25.11 36.39
N LYS A 66 -8.02 -25.72 35.21
CA LYS A 66 -7.30 -25.10 34.09
C LYS A 66 -8.24 -24.15 33.34
N LEU A 67 -7.77 -22.98 32.95
CA LEU A 67 -8.58 -22.03 32.17
C LEU A 67 -8.72 -22.42 30.69
N LEU A 68 -7.84 -23.29 30.16
CA LEU A 68 -7.93 -23.79 28.78
C LEU A 68 -8.46 -25.23 28.78
N PRO A 69 -9.63 -25.50 28.17
CA PRO A 69 -10.11 -26.85 27.97
C PRO A 69 -9.50 -27.44 26.69
N LYS A 70 -8.93 -28.64 26.80
CA LYS A 70 -8.64 -29.68 25.78
C LYS A 70 -8.26 -29.23 24.34
N PRO A 71 -7.23 -29.84 23.72
CA PRO A 71 -6.74 -31.19 24.00
C PRO A 71 -5.66 -31.25 25.09
N PRO A 72 -5.45 -32.42 25.72
CA PRO A 72 -4.38 -32.60 26.70
C PRO A 72 -3.04 -32.42 26.00
N LEU A 73 -2.39 -31.30 26.29
CA LEU A 73 -1.03 -31.07 25.85
C LEU A 73 -0.12 -32.14 26.50
N LYS A 74 0.57 -32.94 25.68
CA LYS A 74 1.48 -34.00 26.14
C LYS A 74 2.77 -33.37 26.70
N HIS A 75 3.41 -34.00 27.70
CA HIS A 75 4.72 -33.60 28.28
C HIS A 75 4.74 -32.33 29.17
N HIS A 76 3.77 -32.19 30.07
CA HIS A 76 3.60 -30.99 30.90
C HIS A 76 3.99 -31.23 32.35
N VAL A 77 4.55 -30.21 33.01
CA VAL A 77 4.94 -30.30 34.43
C VAL A 77 4.38 -29.11 35.22
N PHE A 78 4.02 -29.36 36.48
CA PHE A 78 3.65 -28.32 37.43
C PHE A 78 4.88 -27.62 37.96
N ILE A 79 4.89 -26.30 37.87
CA ILE A 79 6.01 -25.48 38.35
C ILE A 79 5.49 -24.48 39.36
N HIS A 80 6.18 -24.41 40.50
CA HIS A 80 5.92 -23.42 41.53
C HIS A 80 6.44 -22.04 41.07
N GLN A 81 5.69 -20.96 41.33
CA GLN A 81 6.01 -19.60 40.89
C GLN A 81 7.41 -19.13 41.32
N SER A 82 7.97 -19.66 42.41
CA SER A 82 9.32 -19.30 42.88
C SER A 82 10.46 -19.76 41.95
N PHE A 83 10.15 -20.61 40.97
CA PHE A 83 11.06 -21.03 39.90
C PHE A 83 10.92 -20.16 38.65
N LEU A 84 9.97 -19.23 38.67
CA LEU A 84 9.55 -18.42 37.54
C LEU A 84 9.70 -16.92 37.87
N GLU A 85 10.08 -16.14 36.88
CA GLU A 85 9.88 -14.69 36.88
C GLU A 85 8.67 -14.40 36.00
N ILE A 86 7.57 -13.96 36.62
CA ILE A 86 6.28 -13.71 35.96
C ILE A 86 6.19 -12.23 35.62
N GLY A 87 5.96 -11.89 34.36
CA GLY A 87 5.78 -10.50 33.94
C GLY A 87 5.38 -10.37 32.49
N VAL A 88 4.61 -9.31 32.19
CA VAL A 88 4.52 -8.77 30.83
C VAL A 88 5.93 -8.30 30.50
N PRO A 89 6.57 -8.75 29.41
CA PRO A 89 7.83 -8.15 29.02
C PRO A 89 7.59 -6.64 28.98
N ARG A 90 8.38 -5.85 29.72
CA ARG A 90 8.57 -4.46 29.35
C ARG A 90 9.22 -4.54 27.98
N LEU A 91 8.39 -4.57 26.94
CA LEU A 91 8.84 -4.67 25.57
C LEU A 91 9.71 -3.45 25.34
N ALA A 92 11.03 -3.66 25.39
CA ALA A 92 11.92 -2.83 24.59
C ALA A 92 11.29 -2.80 23.19
N THR A 93 11.16 -1.61 22.62
CA THR A 93 10.67 -1.40 21.27
C THR A 93 11.26 -2.49 20.36
N PRO A 94 10.44 -3.44 19.85
CA PRO A 94 10.95 -4.66 19.26
C PRO A 94 11.82 -4.33 18.04
N ILE A 95 13.01 -4.91 17.99
CA ILE A 95 14.00 -4.64 16.95
C ILE A 95 13.61 -5.45 15.71
N ILE A 96 13.63 -4.83 14.52
CA ILE A 96 13.43 -5.56 13.27
C ILE A 96 14.65 -6.46 13.03
N GLU A 97 14.45 -7.76 12.84
CA GLU A 97 15.56 -8.69 12.58
C GLU A 97 16.35 -8.25 11.34
N GLY A 98 17.68 -8.17 11.45
CA GLY A 98 18.56 -7.64 10.41
C GLY A 98 18.80 -6.14 10.47
N PHE A 99 18.06 -5.39 11.31
CA PHE A 99 18.32 -3.96 11.56
C PHE A 99 19.39 -3.72 12.62
N ASP A 100 19.65 -4.71 13.44
CA ASP A 100 20.69 -4.76 14.46
C ASP A 100 22.10 -4.76 13.85
N LYS A 101 22.25 -5.21 12.60
CA LYS A 101 23.54 -5.19 11.90
C LYS A 101 24.06 -3.75 11.71
N PRO A 102 25.36 -3.49 11.96
CA PRO A 102 25.97 -2.19 11.64
C PRO A 102 25.82 -1.84 10.17
N LEU A 103 25.65 -0.55 9.88
CA LEU A 103 25.62 -0.05 8.50
C LEU A 103 27.02 -0.18 7.88
N ILE A 104 27.06 -0.64 6.63
CA ILE A 104 28.30 -0.75 5.87
C ILE A 104 28.56 0.57 5.16
N MET A 105 29.42 1.40 5.74
CA MET A 105 29.72 2.73 5.20
C MET A 105 30.78 2.66 4.11
N ALA A 106 30.59 3.43 3.04
CA ALA A 106 31.57 3.52 1.97
C ALA A 106 32.79 4.37 2.38
N GLY A 107 33.95 4.02 1.84
CA GLY A 107 35.17 4.81 1.99
C GLY A 107 35.12 6.13 1.22
N VAL A 108 35.97 7.09 1.60
CA VAL A 108 36.13 8.35 0.88
C VAL A 108 36.79 8.10 -0.46
N ARG A 109 36.23 8.65 -1.54
CA ARG A 109 36.87 8.68 -2.87
C ARG A 109 37.74 9.93 -3.00
N PRO A 110 39.08 9.83 -2.94
CA PRO A 110 39.95 11.02 -2.99
C PRO A 110 40.00 11.67 -4.38
N ASN A 111 39.66 10.93 -5.43
CA ASN A 111 39.77 11.33 -6.84
C ASN A 111 38.60 12.19 -7.36
N LEU A 112 37.65 12.60 -6.51
CA LEU A 112 36.60 13.53 -6.89
C LEU A 112 36.99 14.98 -6.54
N ASP A 113 36.63 15.91 -7.41
CA ASP A 113 37.14 17.30 -7.40
C ASP A 113 36.68 18.16 -6.22
N SER A 114 35.60 17.79 -5.52
CA SER A 114 35.09 18.57 -4.39
C SER A 114 34.59 17.73 -3.21
N PRO A 115 34.68 18.25 -1.97
CA PRO A 115 34.07 17.62 -0.80
C PRO A 115 32.59 17.28 -0.99
N PHE A 116 31.82 18.14 -1.66
CA PHE A 116 30.42 17.87 -1.97
C PHE A 116 30.22 16.63 -2.87
N ALA A 117 31.00 16.52 -3.94
CA ALA A 117 30.96 15.34 -4.81
C ALA A 117 31.36 14.06 -4.04
N ARG A 118 32.37 14.17 -3.18
CA ARG A 118 32.86 13.06 -2.35
C ARG A 118 31.80 12.55 -1.37
N ILE A 119 31.09 13.44 -0.66
CA ILE A 119 30.04 13.01 0.26
C ILE A 119 28.84 12.42 -0.49
N LEU A 120 28.44 12.99 -1.63
CA LEU A 120 27.36 12.40 -2.45
C LEU A 120 27.73 10.97 -2.89
N ALA A 121 28.95 10.77 -3.39
CA ALA A 121 29.44 9.44 -3.77
C ALA A 121 29.43 8.47 -2.57
N ALA A 122 30.00 8.89 -1.42
CA ALA A 122 30.03 8.08 -0.22
C ALA A 122 28.62 7.73 0.30
N PHE A 123 27.66 8.67 0.22
CA PHE A 123 26.27 8.43 0.59
C PHE A 123 25.63 7.37 -0.33
N PHE A 124 25.70 7.55 -1.65
CA PHE A 124 25.12 6.60 -2.61
C PHE A 124 25.78 5.22 -2.56
N GLU A 125 27.09 5.16 -2.33
CA GLU A 125 27.80 3.90 -2.16
C GLU A 125 27.43 3.22 -0.85
N SER A 126 27.21 3.98 0.23
CA SER A 126 26.69 3.43 1.48
C SER A 126 25.28 2.87 1.27
N CYS A 127 24.40 3.56 0.54
CA CYS A 127 23.10 3.03 0.14
C CYS A 127 23.23 1.73 -0.67
N ARG A 128 24.16 1.66 -1.63
CA ARG A 128 24.45 0.45 -2.42
C ARG A 128 24.94 -0.70 -1.55
N ASN A 129 25.87 -0.43 -0.64
CA ASN A 129 26.45 -1.44 0.26
C ASN A 129 25.41 -2.00 1.26
N ASN A 130 24.35 -1.24 1.53
CA ASN A 130 23.24 -1.63 2.39
C ASN A 130 21.96 -1.94 1.59
N ALA A 131 22.08 -2.27 0.30
CA ALA A 131 20.93 -2.44 -0.59
C ALA A 131 19.92 -3.49 -0.08
N GLU A 132 20.38 -4.66 0.36
CA GLU A 132 19.50 -5.72 0.89
C GLU A 132 18.66 -5.21 2.07
N ARG A 133 19.28 -4.42 2.95
CA ARG A 133 18.60 -3.84 4.13
C ARG A 133 17.59 -2.77 3.73
N LEU A 134 17.93 -1.93 2.76
CA LEU A 134 17.01 -0.92 2.22
C LEU A 134 15.84 -1.56 1.48
N GLU A 135 16.09 -2.66 0.76
CA GLU A 135 15.07 -3.45 0.08
C GLU A 135 14.12 -4.11 1.08
N LEU A 136 14.66 -4.65 2.17
CA LEU A 136 13.90 -5.26 3.25
C LEU A 136 12.82 -4.31 3.77
N VAL A 137 13.14 -3.01 3.86
CA VAL A 137 12.20 -1.97 4.34
C VAL A 137 11.56 -1.12 3.29
N GLY A 138 11.61 -1.65 2.07
CA GLY A 138 10.69 -1.25 1.04
C GLY A 138 11.22 -0.18 0.11
N VAL A 139 12.53 0.04 0.03
CA VAL A 139 13.10 0.64 -1.18
C VAL A 139 12.93 -0.37 -2.34
N ASN A 140 12.48 0.10 -3.50
CA ASN A 140 12.22 -0.76 -4.65
C ASN A 140 13.54 -1.37 -5.17
N GLU A 141 13.55 -2.66 -5.51
CA GLU A 141 14.71 -3.32 -6.11
C GLU A 141 15.17 -2.58 -7.38
N THR A 142 14.27 -2.08 -8.22
CA THR A 142 14.62 -1.27 -9.40
C THR A 142 15.41 -0.01 -9.00
N GLN A 143 15.05 0.66 -7.89
CA GLN A 143 15.79 1.80 -7.35
C GLN A 143 17.20 1.40 -6.89
N LEU A 144 17.34 0.23 -6.30
CA LEU A 144 18.62 -0.25 -5.79
C LEU A 144 19.53 -0.78 -6.91
N ASN A 145 18.95 -1.45 -7.90
CA ASN A 145 19.64 -1.96 -9.07
C ASN A 145 20.24 -0.82 -9.91
N LEU A 146 19.62 0.37 -9.89
CA LEU A 146 20.25 1.56 -10.44
C LEU A 146 21.60 1.86 -9.76
N LEU A 147 21.67 1.83 -8.43
CA LEU A 147 22.93 2.08 -7.72
C LEU A 147 23.97 0.98 -7.94
N LYS A 148 23.52 -0.24 -8.25
CA LYS A 148 24.40 -1.38 -8.58
C LYS A 148 24.93 -1.32 -10.02
N ALA A 149 24.28 -0.60 -10.93
CA ALA A 149 24.69 -0.52 -12.32
C ALA A 149 26.08 0.13 -12.49
N THR A 150 26.85 -0.38 -13.45
CA THR A 150 28.20 0.10 -13.75
C THR A 150 28.18 1.61 -14.03
N ASN A 151 29.06 2.36 -13.37
CA ASN A 151 29.20 3.82 -13.49
C ASN A 151 27.96 4.67 -13.12
N ALA A 152 26.91 4.10 -12.53
CA ALA A 152 25.70 4.85 -12.18
C ALA A 152 25.95 5.92 -11.10
N ILE A 153 26.67 5.58 -10.02
CA ILE A 153 26.96 6.53 -8.93
C ILE A 153 27.82 7.71 -9.41
N PRO A 154 28.97 7.51 -10.11
CA PRO A 154 29.70 8.61 -10.70
C PRO A 154 28.85 9.48 -11.62
N GLY A 155 27.99 8.88 -12.45
CA GLY A 155 27.06 9.60 -13.31
C GLY A 155 26.08 10.46 -12.51
N LEU A 156 25.47 9.91 -11.46
CA LEU A 156 24.53 10.61 -10.58
C LEU A 156 25.18 11.80 -9.88
N VAL A 157 26.38 11.61 -9.33
CA VAL A 157 27.14 12.68 -8.68
C VAL A 157 27.49 13.78 -9.67
N ASN A 158 27.96 13.42 -10.87
CA ASN A 158 28.33 14.38 -11.90
C ASN A 158 27.13 15.21 -12.38
N GLU A 159 25.98 14.58 -12.60
CA GLU A 159 24.76 15.27 -13.02
C GLU A 159 24.21 16.20 -11.92
N MET A 160 24.26 15.77 -10.64
CA MET A 160 23.94 16.66 -9.53
C MET A 160 24.90 17.87 -9.51
N VAL A 161 26.22 17.65 -9.52
CA VAL A 161 27.22 18.73 -9.50
C VAL A 161 27.03 19.70 -10.66
N LYS A 162 26.81 19.21 -11.88
CA LYS A 162 26.48 20.05 -13.05
C LYS A 162 25.21 20.86 -12.83
N GLY A 163 24.17 20.25 -12.25
CA GLY A 163 22.91 20.93 -12.01
C GLY A 163 23.00 22.04 -10.97
N PHE A 164 23.80 21.85 -9.91
CA PHE A 164 24.12 22.91 -8.94
C PHE A 164 24.94 24.03 -9.58
N LYS A 165 25.88 23.71 -10.49
CA LYS A 165 26.62 24.73 -11.24
C LYS A 165 25.71 25.52 -12.19
N ALA A 166 24.77 24.85 -12.85
CA ALA A 166 23.80 25.48 -13.75
C ALA A 166 22.82 26.43 -13.03
N MET A 167 22.59 26.22 -11.73
CA MET A 167 21.82 27.11 -10.86
C MET A 167 22.67 28.12 -10.09
N GLU A 168 23.99 28.15 -10.32
CA GLU A 168 24.95 29.02 -9.61
C GLU A 168 24.94 28.85 -8.08
N THR A 169 24.46 27.72 -7.58
CA THR A 169 24.42 27.40 -6.14
C THR A 169 25.57 26.50 -5.71
N TYR A 170 26.35 25.96 -6.64
CA TYR A 170 27.42 25.00 -6.34
C TYR A 170 28.44 25.51 -5.32
N ASP A 171 28.79 26.78 -5.38
CA ASP A 171 29.77 27.38 -4.47
C ASP A 171 29.30 27.40 -3.01
N LEU A 172 27.99 27.40 -2.76
CA LEU A 172 27.40 27.29 -1.42
C LEU A 172 27.60 25.91 -0.80
N PHE A 173 27.64 24.87 -1.63
CA PHE A 173 27.67 23.48 -1.16
C PHE A 173 29.05 22.83 -1.28
N LYS A 174 29.96 23.37 -2.12
CA LYS A 174 31.21 22.69 -2.50
C LYS A 174 32.06 22.23 -1.32
N ASN A 175 32.04 22.98 -0.21
CA ASN A 175 32.91 22.77 0.96
C ASN A 175 32.17 22.34 2.25
N GLY A 176 30.83 22.28 2.23
CA GLY A 176 30.02 21.97 3.40
C GLY A 176 28.53 22.17 3.13
N MET A 177 27.68 21.84 4.09
CA MET A 177 26.28 22.26 4.02
C MET A 177 26.18 23.74 4.39
N PRO A 178 25.52 24.57 3.56
CA PRO A 178 25.29 25.98 3.90
C PRO A 178 24.34 26.10 5.10
N SER A 179 24.49 27.17 5.89
CA SER A 179 23.48 27.54 6.89
C SER A 179 22.19 27.97 6.19
N LEU A 180 21.06 28.06 6.92
CA LEU A 180 19.84 28.62 6.32
C LEU A 180 20.06 30.08 5.93
N LYS A 181 20.91 30.81 6.67
CA LYS A 181 21.24 32.20 6.38
C LYS A 181 21.92 32.32 5.02
N ASP A 182 22.92 31.49 4.77
CA ASP A 182 23.67 31.51 3.51
C ASP A 182 22.73 31.22 2.32
N ILE A 183 21.80 30.27 2.48
CA ILE A 183 20.77 30.02 1.45
C ILE A 183 19.91 31.27 1.22
N ILE A 184 19.45 31.93 2.28
CA ILE A 184 18.58 33.12 2.17
C ILE A 184 19.32 34.30 1.55
N THR A 185 20.60 34.48 1.87
CA THR A 185 21.37 35.66 1.45
C THR A 185 22.08 35.50 0.13
N GLU A 186 22.52 34.28 -0.20
CA GLU A 186 23.39 34.03 -1.35
C GLU A 186 22.68 33.28 -2.49
N ALA A 187 21.63 32.50 -2.21
CA ALA A 187 20.84 31.88 -3.27
C ALA A 187 19.71 32.80 -3.74
N THR A 188 19.41 32.76 -5.04
CA THR A 188 18.30 33.54 -5.61
C THR A 188 16.99 32.75 -5.48
N PRO A 189 15.97 33.26 -4.77
CA PRO A 189 14.67 32.60 -4.69
C PRO A 189 13.98 32.63 -6.05
N ILE A 190 13.10 31.64 -6.28
CA ILE A 190 12.47 31.41 -7.58
C ILE A 190 11.75 32.64 -8.13
N ASP A 191 11.14 33.45 -7.26
CA ASP A 191 10.38 34.65 -7.64
C ASP A 191 11.29 35.79 -8.12
N LYS A 192 12.56 35.83 -7.67
CA LYS A 192 13.55 36.86 -8.03
C LYS A 192 14.47 36.44 -9.19
N LEU A 193 14.33 35.21 -9.71
CA LEU A 193 15.13 34.76 -10.85
C LEU A 193 14.86 35.56 -12.13
N PRO A 194 15.89 35.79 -12.97
CA PRO A 194 15.71 36.37 -14.31
C PRO A 194 14.76 35.53 -15.17
N SER A 195 13.98 36.18 -16.04
CA SER A 195 13.02 35.50 -16.94
C SER A 195 13.66 34.42 -17.80
N ALA A 196 14.90 34.65 -18.26
CA ALA A 196 15.66 33.66 -19.04
C ALA A 196 15.89 32.36 -18.25
N VAL A 197 16.19 32.45 -16.96
CA VAL A 197 16.40 31.30 -16.08
C VAL A 197 15.05 30.65 -15.73
N LYS A 198 14.02 31.45 -15.41
CA LYS A 198 12.66 30.93 -15.16
C LYS A 198 12.13 30.09 -16.32
N ASN A 199 12.38 30.51 -17.56
CA ASN A 199 12.01 29.77 -18.77
C ASN A 199 12.72 28.40 -18.90
N GLN A 200 13.89 28.24 -18.27
CA GLN A 200 14.60 26.96 -18.24
C GLN A 200 14.05 26.00 -17.19
N LEU A 201 13.42 26.50 -16.11
CA LEU A 201 12.89 25.68 -15.01
C LEU A 201 11.75 24.73 -15.44
N GLY A 202 11.02 25.04 -16.52
CA GLY A 202 10.01 24.13 -17.08
C GLY A 202 10.59 23.05 -18.03
N LYS A 203 11.85 23.23 -18.44
CA LYS A 203 12.58 22.33 -19.36
C LYS A 203 13.50 21.35 -18.64
N HIS A 204 13.68 21.52 -17.34
CA HIS A 204 14.59 20.74 -16.50
C HIS A 204 13.85 20.12 -15.32
N LEU A 205 14.45 19.08 -14.74
CA LEU A 205 14.12 18.68 -13.39
C LEU A 205 14.81 19.65 -12.43
N VAL A 206 14.04 20.26 -11.54
CA VAL A 206 14.54 21.20 -10.56
C VAL A 206 14.51 20.57 -9.18
N LEU A 207 15.67 20.43 -8.53
CA LEU A 207 15.74 20.18 -7.09
C LEU A 207 15.63 21.53 -6.37
N TYR A 208 14.82 21.60 -5.32
CA TYR A 208 14.58 22.85 -4.61
C TYR A 208 14.49 22.65 -3.10
N ALA A 209 14.77 23.71 -2.35
CA ALA A 209 14.46 23.81 -0.93
C ALA A 209 13.42 24.91 -0.70
N ILE A 210 12.52 24.70 0.25
CA ILE A 210 11.68 25.74 0.82
C ILE A 210 12.19 26.00 2.23
N VAL A 211 12.54 27.24 2.51
CA VAL A 211 13.04 27.66 3.82
C VAL A 211 11.98 28.52 4.47
N TYR A 212 11.47 28.06 5.61
CA TYR A 212 10.58 28.79 6.50
C TYR A 212 11.44 29.38 7.62
N TRP A 213 11.47 30.68 7.80
CA TRP A 213 12.41 31.30 8.73
C TRP A 213 11.85 32.54 9.40
N CYS A 214 12.41 32.88 10.56
CA CYS A 214 12.18 34.14 11.25
C CYS A 214 13.49 34.64 11.87
N LYS A 215 13.52 35.92 12.24
CA LYS A 215 14.67 36.49 12.94
C LYS A 215 14.74 35.91 14.34
N ASN A 216 15.97 35.63 14.79
CA ASN A 216 16.23 35.17 16.15
C ASN A 216 17.59 35.65 16.61
N ASP A 217 17.60 36.70 17.42
CA ASP A 217 18.83 37.31 17.94
C ASP A 217 19.59 36.39 18.92
N SER A 218 18.94 35.33 19.42
CA SER A 218 19.60 34.29 20.23
C SER A 218 20.29 33.20 19.39
N SER A 219 20.09 33.20 18.07
CA SER A 219 20.76 32.26 17.16
C SER A 219 22.11 32.84 16.69
N PRO A 220 23.19 32.04 16.60
CA PRO A 220 24.49 32.50 16.09
C PRO A 220 24.41 33.12 14.69
N THR A 221 23.46 32.70 13.86
CA THR A 221 23.27 33.23 12.50
C THR A 221 22.32 34.43 12.46
N GLY A 222 21.59 34.72 13.55
CA GLY A 222 20.52 35.71 13.63
C GLY A 222 19.17 35.23 13.09
N ILE A 223 19.08 33.96 12.67
CA ILE A 223 17.83 33.37 12.17
C ILE A 223 17.58 31.99 12.77
N LYS A 224 16.33 31.55 12.73
CA LYS A 224 15.92 30.16 12.97
C LYS A 224 14.89 29.74 11.93
N GLY A 225 14.88 28.48 11.52
CA GLY A 225 13.94 28.04 10.49
C GLY A 225 13.78 26.54 10.28
N HIS A 226 12.85 26.19 9.41
CA HIS A 226 12.57 24.83 8.95
C HIS A 226 12.83 24.68 7.45
N VAL A 227 13.17 23.47 7.02
CA VAL A 227 13.45 23.18 5.61
C VAL A 227 12.62 22.03 5.08
N TYR A 228 12.02 22.25 3.92
CA TYR A 228 11.46 21.20 3.06
C TYR A 228 12.32 21.06 1.80
N VAL A 229 12.67 19.83 1.42
CA VAL A 229 13.39 19.55 0.16
C VAL A 229 12.46 18.82 -0.80
N GLY A 230 12.36 19.34 -2.02
CA GLY A 230 11.49 18.80 -3.06
C GLY A 230 12.17 18.75 -4.43
N ARG A 231 11.42 18.21 -5.40
CA ARG A 231 11.74 18.30 -6.82
C ARG A 231 10.52 18.62 -7.64
N SER A 232 10.70 19.19 -8.82
CA SER A 232 9.63 19.40 -9.78
C SER A 232 10.15 19.41 -11.21
N ILE A 233 9.38 18.85 -12.14
CA ILE A 233 9.57 19.02 -13.59
C ILE A 233 8.90 20.29 -14.14
N ASN A 234 8.18 21.01 -13.28
CA ASN A 234 7.60 22.34 -13.51
C ASN A 234 7.69 23.16 -12.21
N ALA A 235 8.85 23.77 -11.96
CA ALA A 235 9.11 24.43 -10.67
C ALA A 235 8.24 25.68 -10.43
N ILE A 236 7.85 26.38 -11.50
CA ILE A 236 7.01 27.58 -11.40
C ILE A 236 5.58 27.21 -10.96
N GLU A 237 4.95 26.25 -11.63
CA GLU A 237 3.63 25.75 -11.22
C GLU A 237 3.67 25.19 -9.80
N ARG A 238 4.75 24.48 -9.44
CA ARG A 238 4.95 23.97 -8.09
C ARG A 238 5.07 25.10 -7.06
N LYS A 239 5.74 26.21 -7.37
CA LYS A 239 5.79 27.40 -6.50
C LYS A 239 4.41 28.01 -6.31
N VAL A 240 3.63 28.15 -7.39
CA VAL A 240 2.25 28.65 -7.33
C VAL A 240 1.41 27.78 -6.41
N GLN A 241 1.53 26.45 -6.53
CA GLN A 241 0.84 25.51 -5.64
C GLN A 241 1.26 25.68 -4.17
N HIS A 242 2.55 25.83 -3.89
CA HIS A 242 3.03 26.07 -2.51
C HIS A 242 2.50 27.39 -1.96
N SER A 243 2.50 28.46 -2.75
CA SER A 243 1.92 29.75 -2.37
C SER A 243 0.43 29.64 -2.07
N GLN A 244 -0.35 29.01 -2.96
CA GLN A 244 -1.78 28.78 -2.73
C GLN A 244 -2.05 28.01 -1.44
N ASN A 245 -1.17 27.07 -1.07
CA ASN A 245 -1.35 26.28 0.14
C ASN A 245 -0.88 27.01 1.41
N ILE A 246 0.28 27.66 1.39
CA ILE A 246 0.89 28.32 2.56
C ILE A 246 0.20 29.65 2.85
N ASP A 247 -0.10 30.45 1.82
CA ASP A 247 -0.66 31.80 1.97
C ASP A 247 -2.19 31.78 2.14
N SER A 248 -2.83 30.61 2.04
CA SER A 248 -4.27 30.45 2.22
C SER A 248 -4.68 30.45 3.70
N LYS A 249 -5.70 31.26 4.01
CA LYS A 249 -6.39 31.28 5.32
C LYS A 249 -7.24 30.03 5.55
N THR A 250 -7.58 29.30 4.50
CA THR A 250 -8.30 28.04 4.63
C THR A 250 -7.32 26.96 5.05
N ARG A 251 -7.70 26.20 6.09
CA ARG A 251 -6.96 25.02 6.50
C ARG A 251 -6.81 24.09 5.29
N VAL A 252 -5.58 23.76 4.92
CA VAL A 252 -5.30 22.73 3.94
C VAL A 252 -5.62 21.41 4.62
N GLN A 253 -6.82 20.87 4.38
CA GLN A 253 -7.31 19.63 4.98
C GLN A 253 -6.49 18.38 4.56
N LEU A 254 -5.59 18.53 3.59
CA LEU A 254 -4.95 17.42 2.89
C LEU A 254 -3.59 17.04 3.50
N CYS A 255 -3.64 16.05 4.42
CA CYS A 255 -2.61 15.09 4.87
C CYS A 255 -1.14 15.51 4.98
N ALA A 256 -0.54 15.23 6.15
CA ALA A 256 0.90 15.09 6.41
C ALA A 256 1.83 15.96 5.52
N ASN A 257 1.43 17.20 5.28
CA ASN A 257 2.17 18.17 4.51
C ASN A 257 2.60 19.27 5.47
N HIS A 258 3.79 19.76 5.24
CA HIS A 258 4.43 20.78 6.06
C HIS A 258 3.68 22.12 6.10
N TYR A 259 2.64 22.33 5.29
CA TYR A 259 1.92 23.60 5.20
C TYR A 259 1.32 24.07 6.51
N GLU A 260 0.47 23.27 7.16
CA GLU A 260 -0.27 23.74 8.35
C GLU A 260 0.66 24.04 9.54
N PRO A 261 1.61 23.15 9.91
CA PRO A 261 2.59 23.50 10.94
C PRO A 261 3.41 24.74 10.58
N MET A 262 3.72 24.94 9.29
CA MET A 262 4.53 26.07 8.86
C MET A 262 3.75 27.37 8.77
N LYS A 263 2.43 27.34 8.49
CA LYS A 263 1.56 28.52 8.65
C LYS A 263 1.59 29.02 10.08
N THR A 264 1.34 28.11 11.03
CA THR A 264 1.41 28.43 12.46
C THR A 264 2.79 28.99 12.83
N PHE A 265 3.87 28.36 12.38
CA PHE A 265 5.22 28.87 12.61
C PHE A 265 5.43 30.29 12.05
N ILE A 266 4.98 30.55 10.83
CA ILE A 266 5.07 31.86 10.19
C ILE A 266 4.28 32.89 11.00
N ASP A 267 3.01 32.61 11.31
CA ASP A 267 2.12 33.53 11.99
C ASP A 267 2.60 33.86 13.42
N GLU A 268 3.03 32.84 14.17
CA GLU A 268 3.47 33.01 15.56
C GLU A 268 4.83 33.70 15.70
N ASN A 269 5.67 33.68 14.66
CA ASN A 269 7.04 34.19 14.73
C ASN A 269 7.33 35.36 13.79
N ASP A 270 6.30 35.98 13.18
CA ASP A 270 6.45 36.97 12.10
C ASP A 270 7.44 36.47 11.02
N GLY A 271 7.24 35.21 10.64
CA GLY A 271 8.12 34.45 9.77
C GLY A 271 7.90 34.76 8.30
N LYS A 272 8.80 34.22 7.48
CA LYS A 272 8.76 34.29 6.02
C LYS A 272 9.05 32.92 5.45
N TRP A 273 8.66 32.72 4.20
CA TRP A 273 9.04 31.54 3.45
C TRP A 273 9.46 31.93 2.03
N GLU A 274 10.48 31.26 1.51
CA GLU A 274 10.92 31.40 0.12
C GLU A 274 11.31 30.02 -0.43
N MET A 275 11.13 29.85 -1.74
CA MET A 275 11.52 28.63 -2.47
C MET A 275 12.78 28.91 -3.30
N TYR A 276 13.82 28.13 -3.04
CA TYR A 276 15.14 28.25 -3.65
C TYR A 276 15.39 27.06 -4.58
N PRO A 277 15.44 27.27 -5.90
CA PRO A 277 15.92 26.25 -6.82
C PRO A 277 17.41 26.00 -6.57
N LEU A 278 17.76 24.77 -6.22
CA LEU A 278 19.13 24.38 -5.86
C LEU A 278 19.88 23.79 -7.05
N ALA A 279 19.22 23.02 -7.92
CA ALA A 279 19.87 22.41 -9.07
C ALA A 279 18.92 22.26 -10.25
N MET A 280 19.42 22.48 -11.47
CA MET A 280 18.75 22.17 -12.73
C MET A 280 19.40 20.95 -13.38
N ILE A 281 18.69 19.83 -13.36
CA ILE A 281 19.15 18.57 -13.96
C ILE A 281 18.38 18.38 -15.27
N ALA A 282 19.02 17.79 -16.28
CA ALA A 282 18.34 17.47 -17.54
C ALA A 282 17.03 16.72 -17.26
N LYS A 283 15.91 17.24 -17.81
CA LYS A 283 14.60 16.62 -17.64
C LYS A 283 14.66 15.20 -18.21
N PRO A 284 14.12 14.20 -17.50
CA PRO A 284 14.13 12.85 -18.00
C PRO A 284 13.37 12.78 -19.33
N ARG A 285 13.93 12.07 -20.30
CA ARG A 285 13.11 11.34 -21.27
C ARG A 285 12.33 10.30 -20.47
N LEU A 286 11.08 10.01 -20.82
CA LEU A 286 10.13 9.19 -20.05
C LEU A 286 10.55 7.72 -19.80
N SER A 287 11.84 7.36 -19.85
CA SER A 287 12.36 6.07 -19.43
C SER A 287 12.30 5.89 -17.91
N ASP A 288 11.92 4.68 -17.47
CA ASP A 288 11.86 4.30 -16.05
C ASP A 288 13.20 4.52 -15.34
N THR A 289 14.32 4.28 -16.03
CA THR A 289 15.67 4.46 -15.47
C THR A 289 15.94 5.89 -15.03
N GLN A 290 15.49 6.90 -15.76
CA GLN A 290 15.76 8.30 -15.41
C GLN A 290 14.86 8.81 -14.28
N ARG A 291 13.62 8.31 -14.18
CA ARG A 291 12.75 8.55 -13.02
C ARG A 291 13.44 8.14 -11.72
N LEU A 292 14.09 6.97 -11.69
CA LEU A 292 14.83 6.47 -10.53
C LEU A 292 15.93 7.45 -10.05
N TRP A 293 16.66 8.08 -10.98
CA TRP A 293 17.74 9.03 -10.66
C TRP A 293 17.24 10.22 -9.85
N GLU A 294 16.07 10.72 -10.20
CA GLU A 294 15.48 11.89 -9.58
C GLU A 294 15.14 11.65 -8.10
N ALA A 295 14.60 10.47 -7.77
CA ALA A 295 14.33 10.10 -6.38
C ALA A 295 15.60 10.05 -5.55
N TRP A 296 16.65 9.44 -6.07
CA TRP A 296 17.94 9.37 -5.36
C TRP A 296 18.57 10.75 -5.16
N SER A 297 18.46 11.63 -6.16
CA SER A 297 18.98 12.99 -6.07
C SER A 297 18.24 13.80 -5.00
N GLN A 298 16.90 13.73 -4.96
CA GLN A 298 16.09 14.36 -3.91
C GLN A 298 16.38 13.74 -2.53
N GLN A 299 16.49 12.40 -2.46
CA GLN A 299 16.77 11.64 -1.24
C GLN A 299 18.11 12.01 -0.61
N ALA A 300 19.15 12.22 -1.42
CA ALA A 300 20.45 12.67 -0.93
C ALA A 300 20.34 14.04 -0.25
N LEU A 301 19.67 15.01 -0.89
CA LEU A 301 19.48 16.35 -0.30
C LEU A 301 18.61 16.30 0.96
N VAL A 302 17.51 15.55 0.96
CA VAL A 302 16.67 15.35 2.17
C VAL A 302 17.52 14.82 3.34
N SER A 303 18.42 13.88 3.07
CA SER A 303 19.27 13.27 4.09
C SER A 303 20.37 14.22 4.58
N LEU A 304 21.00 14.97 3.67
CA LEU A 304 22.07 15.92 3.97
C LEU A 304 21.55 17.13 4.74
N PHE A 305 20.41 17.71 4.34
CA PHE A 305 19.74 18.74 5.12
C PHE A 305 19.20 18.19 6.44
N GLY A 306 18.86 16.90 6.50
CA GLY A 306 18.10 16.34 7.61
C GLY A 306 16.67 16.86 7.61
N SER A 307 16.12 17.10 6.43
CA SER A 307 14.82 17.74 6.24
C SER A 307 13.65 16.80 6.54
N TYR A 308 13.86 15.68 7.23
CA TYR A 308 12.80 14.81 7.72
C TYR A 308 12.01 15.44 8.87
N HIS A 309 10.69 15.31 8.83
CA HIS A 309 9.85 15.75 9.93
C HIS A 309 10.18 14.96 11.22
N PRO A 310 10.31 15.62 12.39
CA PRO A 310 10.60 14.91 13.64
C PRO A 310 9.60 13.80 13.95
N GLY A 311 8.33 14.00 13.59
CA GLY A 311 7.25 13.02 13.71
C GLY A 311 7.49 11.73 12.91
N ILE A 312 8.05 11.78 11.69
CA ILE A 312 8.39 10.55 10.96
C ILE A 312 9.59 9.84 11.58
N LEU A 313 10.56 10.56 12.13
CA LEU A 313 11.76 9.98 12.75
C LEU A 313 11.46 9.33 14.11
N SER A 314 10.57 9.96 14.87
CA SER A 314 10.08 9.54 16.18
C SER A 314 8.86 8.61 16.12
N ALA A 315 8.26 8.43 14.93
CA ALA A 315 7.14 7.53 14.75
C ALA A 315 7.49 6.17 15.38
N PRO A 316 6.67 5.70 16.34
CA PRO A 316 6.94 4.46 17.02
C PRO A 316 7.06 3.35 15.97
N SER A 317 7.95 2.38 16.21
CA SER A 317 8.06 1.18 15.38
C SER A 317 6.86 0.24 15.57
N ASP A 318 5.71 0.81 15.91
CA ASP A 318 4.52 0.06 16.19
C ASP A 318 3.98 -0.43 14.85
N ILE A 319 4.09 -1.73 14.63
CA ILE A 319 3.58 -2.41 13.43
C ILE A 319 2.10 -2.08 13.22
N ALA A 320 1.38 -1.76 14.31
CA ALA A 320 -0.01 -1.36 14.32
C ALA A 320 -0.30 -0.04 13.57
N ASN A 321 0.71 0.80 13.27
CA ASN A 321 0.58 2.00 12.44
C ASN A 321 1.48 1.95 11.18
N PRO A 322 1.13 1.11 10.19
CA PRO A 322 1.97 0.86 9.02
C PRO A 322 2.05 2.05 8.06
N ASP A 323 1.18 3.04 8.20
CA ASP A 323 1.07 4.22 7.31
C ASP A 323 2.38 5.02 7.25
N HIS A 324 3.12 5.03 8.37
CA HIS A 324 4.41 5.70 8.48
C HIS A 324 5.57 4.76 8.83
N PHE A 325 5.30 3.51 9.20
CA PHE A 325 6.31 2.57 9.69
C PHE A 325 7.47 2.39 8.69
N TRP A 326 7.20 2.07 7.44
CA TRP A 326 8.24 1.82 6.43
C TRP A 326 9.00 3.08 6.05
N SER A 327 8.25 4.15 5.81
CA SER A 327 8.82 5.46 5.49
C SER A 327 9.72 5.97 6.62
N SER A 328 9.31 5.78 7.88
CA SER A 328 10.09 6.09 9.08
C SER A 328 11.38 5.28 9.15
N ASN A 329 11.31 3.97 8.93
CA ASN A 329 12.48 3.10 8.97
C ASN A 329 13.51 3.46 7.88
N VAL A 330 13.07 3.70 6.64
CA VAL A 330 13.97 4.16 5.56
C VAL A 330 14.58 5.52 5.92
N SER A 331 13.76 6.47 6.37
CA SER A 331 14.23 7.80 6.76
C SER A 331 15.26 7.75 7.89
N ARG A 332 15.04 6.89 8.89
CA ARG A 332 15.97 6.67 10.00
C ARG A 332 17.30 6.08 9.53
N GLN A 333 17.26 5.09 8.63
CA GLN A 333 18.49 4.52 8.06
C GLN A 333 19.29 5.54 7.25
N MET A 334 18.63 6.28 6.35
CA MET A 334 19.27 7.30 5.53
C MET A 334 19.89 8.41 6.39
N ARG A 335 19.17 8.84 7.43
CA ARG A 335 19.69 9.79 8.43
C ARG A 335 20.90 9.22 9.16
N THR A 336 20.85 7.96 9.59
CA THR A 336 21.96 7.30 10.30
C THR A 336 23.19 7.17 9.41
N MET A 337 23.02 6.86 8.13
CA MET A 337 24.14 6.82 7.16
C MET A 337 24.81 8.20 7.06
N VAL A 338 24.05 9.28 6.89
CA VAL A 338 24.63 10.63 6.86
C VAL A 338 25.31 10.97 8.19
N GLN A 339 24.69 10.64 9.34
CA GLN A 339 25.31 10.87 10.65
C GLN A 339 26.65 10.15 10.81
N GLN A 340 26.77 8.90 10.35
CA GLN A 340 28.03 8.16 10.42
C GLN A 340 29.10 8.70 9.47
N LEU A 341 28.71 9.32 8.35
CA LEU A 341 29.64 10.00 7.44
C LEU A 341 30.12 11.35 7.99
N THR A 342 29.34 12.00 8.84
CA THR A 342 29.58 13.41 9.21
C THR A 342 29.83 13.67 10.69
N GLN A 343 29.58 12.70 11.57
CA GLN A 343 29.79 12.84 13.02
C GLN A 343 30.89 11.90 13.49
N THR A 344 31.71 12.40 14.41
CA THR A 344 32.67 11.59 15.17
C THR A 344 31.90 10.43 15.79
N THR A 345 32.34 9.20 15.51
CA THR A 345 31.76 8.00 16.13
C THR A 345 31.94 8.05 17.66
N ILE A 346 31.37 7.08 18.37
CA ILE A 346 31.56 6.90 19.82
C ILE A 346 33.05 6.87 20.19
N ASP A 347 33.92 6.50 19.26
CA ASP A 347 35.37 6.66 19.37
C ASP A 347 35.82 8.12 19.07
N PRO A 348 36.22 8.90 20.09
CA PRO A 348 36.67 10.28 19.92
C PRO A 348 38.01 10.40 19.18
N THR A 349 38.72 9.30 18.94
CA THR A 349 40.00 9.31 18.21
C THR A 349 39.84 9.32 16.69
N ARG A 350 38.64 9.01 16.18
CA ARG A 350 38.37 8.90 14.74
C ARG A 350 37.55 10.09 14.24
N GLN A 351 38.21 11.01 13.54
CA GLN A 351 37.51 12.13 12.91
C GLN A 351 36.53 11.64 11.84
N PRO A 352 35.34 12.28 11.72
CA PRO A 352 34.40 11.94 10.66
C PRO A 352 35.01 12.21 9.28
N PRO A 353 34.66 11.42 8.26
CA PRO A 353 35.08 11.68 6.88
C PRO A 353 34.65 13.06 6.34
N PHE A 354 33.48 13.56 6.76
CA PHE A 354 32.89 14.79 6.23
C PHE A 354 32.23 15.66 7.33
N PRO A 355 33.01 16.25 8.27
CA PRO A 355 32.49 16.96 9.45
C PRO A 355 31.59 18.16 9.14
N ASN A 356 31.85 18.86 8.04
CA ASN A 356 31.13 20.08 7.66
C ASN A 356 29.84 19.80 6.87
N PHE A 357 29.44 18.54 6.77
CA PHE A 357 28.25 18.14 6.04
C PHE A 357 27.19 17.53 6.96
N GLY A 358 25.97 17.41 6.46
CA GLY A 358 24.86 16.80 7.18
C GLY A 358 24.12 17.77 8.11
N PRO A 359 23.09 17.27 8.84
CA PRO A 359 22.12 18.15 9.51
C PRO A 359 22.71 18.98 10.65
N LYS A 360 23.76 18.48 11.32
CA LYS A 360 24.41 19.20 12.43
C LYS A 360 25.26 20.39 11.98
N ALA A 361 25.61 20.46 10.70
CA ALA A 361 26.33 21.62 10.15
C ALA A 361 25.42 22.85 9.98
N ILE A 362 24.09 22.66 9.99
CA ILE A 362 23.09 23.71 9.78
C ILE A 362 22.58 24.19 11.15
N SER A 363 23.36 25.05 11.81
CA SER A 363 23.14 25.45 13.21
C SER A 363 21.82 26.18 13.48
N ASP A 364 21.21 26.75 12.45
CA ASP A 364 20.00 27.57 12.51
C ASP A 364 18.72 26.83 12.10
N MET A 365 18.83 25.54 11.80
CA MET A 365 17.69 24.70 11.48
C MET A 365 17.04 24.14 12.75
N ILE A 366 15.75 24.44 12.95
CA ILE A 366 14.90 23.89 13.99
C ILE A 366 14.50 22.44 13.66
N GLY A 367 14.11 22.19 12.40
CA GLY A 367 13.72 20.84 11.97
C GLY A 367 13.31 20.74 10.51
N GLY A 368 13.11 19.50 10.08
CA GLY A 368 12.68 19.16 8.72
C GLY A 368 11.17 19.09 8.53
N CYS A 369 10.76 19.07 7.26
CA CYS A 369 9.37 19.12 6.81
C CYS A 369 8.93 17.92 5.94
N ASN A 370 9.86 17.06 5.50
CA ASN A 370 9.58 15.88 4.68
C ASN A 370 9.00 14.74 5.54
N TRP A 371 7.76 14.34 5.23
CA TRP A 371 7.05 13.25 5.91
C TRP A 371 7.25 11.88 5.25
N THR A 372 8.10 11.82 4.23
CA THR A 372 8.32 10.64 3.41
C THR A 372 9.74 10.62 2.85
N SER A 373 10.24 9.43 2.56
CA SER A 373 11.50 9.23 1.83
C SER A 373 11.23 9.24 0.32
N PRO A 374 11.84 10.13 -0.49
CA PRO A 374 11.60 10.22 -1.93
C PRO A 374 11.79 8.91 -2.72
N VAL A 375 12.71 8.03 -2.29
CA VAL A 375 12.92 6.71 -2.93
C VAL A 375 11.78 5.73 -2.69
N MET A 376 10.89 6.03 -1.75
CA MET A 376 9.63 5.30 -1.52
C MET A 376 8.48 5.85 -2.37
N GLU A 377 8.52 7.14 -2.72
CA GLU A 377 7.35 7.83 -3.27
C GLU A 377 7.08 7.55 -4.75
N MET A 378 8.13 7.38 -5.55
CA MET A 378 7.99 7.29 -7.01
C MET A 378 7.15 6.13 -7.51
N TYR A 379 6.99 5.11 -6.68
CA TYR A 379 6.28 3.89 -7.02
C TYR A 379 5.02 3.70 -6.21
N HIS A 380 4.50 4.72 -5.52
CA HIS A 380 3.23 4.56 -4.82
C HIS A 380 2.20 3.89 -5.73
N VAL A 381 2.08 4.34 -6.99
CA VAL A 381 1.09 3.85 -7.95
C VAL A 381 1.41 2.46 -8.53
N GLU A 382 2.67 2.20 -8.90
CA GLU A 382 3.05 1.04 -9.73
C GLU A 382 3.86 -0.05 -8.98
N ALA A 383 4.40 0.23 -7.79
CA ALA A 383 5.09 -0.78 -6.97
C ALA A 383 5.00 -0.45 -5.47
N GLY A 384 3.80 -0.05 -5.04
CA GLY A 384 3.50 0.28 -3.66
C GLY A 384 3.91 -0.87 -2.73
N LEU A 385 4.41 -0.52 -1.55
CA LEU A 385 4.77 -1.50 -0.52
C LEU A 385 3.54 -1.81 0.33
N TRP A 386 3.16 -3.08 0.34
CA TRP A 386 2.07 -3.63 1.11
C TRP A 386 2.60 -4.48 2.25
N THR A 387 1.86 -4.48 3.35
CA THR A 387 2.20 -5.23 4.56
C THR A 387 1.18 -6.33 4.75
N ARG A 388 1.63 -7.58 4.82
CA ARG A 388 0.81 -8.75 5.18
C ARG A 388 0.98 -9.05 6.67
N THR A 389 -0.14 -9.21 7.35
CA THR A 389 -0.20 -9.72 8.73
C THR A 389 -1.29 -10.79 8.81
N LEU A 390 -1.12 -11.76 9.70
CA LEU A 390 -2.15 -12.76 9.98
C LEU A 390 -3.07 -12.26 11.08
N VAL A 391 -4.38 -12.27 10.84
CA VAL A 391 -5.39 -11.99 11.87
C VAL A 391 -5.97 -13.31 12.36
N MET A 392 -5.95 -13.48 13.68
CA MET A 392 -6.51 -14.65 14.36
C MET A 392 -7.95 -14.37 14.78
N ASP A 393 -8.80 -15.40 14.75
CA ASP A 393 -10.13 -15.35 15.33
C ASP A 393 -10.08 -15.35 16.88
N LYS A 394 -11.26 -15.23 17.49
CA LYS A 394 -11.44 -15.27 18.96
C LYS A 394 -10.91 -16.55 19.63
N ASP A 395 -10.79 -17.63 18.86
CA ASP A 395 -10.35 -18.96 19.31
C ASP A 395 -8.85 -19.17 19.04
N GLY A 396 -8.17 -18.16 18.48
CA GLY A 396 -6.75 -18.18 18.16
C GLY A 396 -6.40 -18.88 16.84
N ASN A 397 -7.39 -19.18 15.99
CA ASN A 397 -7.14 -19.79 14.68
C ASN A 397 -6.94 -18.71 13.61
N PRO A 398 -6.17 -19.00 12.54
CA PRO A 398 -6.07 -18.13 11.37
C PRO A 398 -7.44 -17.80 10.76
N ASP A 399 -7.85 -16.53 10.78
CA ASP A 399 -9.12 -16.08 10.19
C ASP A 399 -8.91 -15.51 8.78
N TYR A 400 -8.10 -14.46 8.67
CA TYR A 400 -7.76 -13.85 7.38
C TYR A 400 -6.34 -13.28 7.35
N TRP A 401 -5.80 -13.24 6.14
CA TRP A 401 -4.65 -12.41 5.82
C TRP A 401 -5.10 -10.97 5.63
N LEU A 402 -4.47 -10.06 6.35
CA LEU A 402 -4.67 -8.62 6.26
C LEU A 402 -3.51 -8.00 5.46
N PHE A 403 -3.82 -7.42 4.31
CA PHE A 403 -2.88 -6.71 3.45
C PHE A 403 -3.16 -5.21 3.52
N ARG A 404 -2.25 -4.43 4.09
CA ARG A 404 -2.38 -2.96 4.18
C ARG A 404 -1.41 -2.26 3.24
N GLY A 405 -1.92 -1.39 2.39
CA GLY A 405 -1.16 -0.66 1.39
C GLY A 405 -0.76 0.74 1.84
N PRO A 406 -0.01 1.48 1.00
CA PRO A 406 0.37 2.85 1.30
C PRO A 406 -0.85 3.81 1.20
N PRO A 407 -0.86 4.93 1.94
CA PRO A 407 -1.89 5.96 1.80
C PRO A 407 -2.08 6.40 0.34
N ARG A 408 -3.34 6.58 -0.07
CA ARG A 408 -3.76 7.00 -1.41
C ARG A 408 -4.50 8.32 -1.32
N LYS A 409 -4.18 9.23 -2.23
CA LYS A 409 -4.92 10.47 -2.39
C LYS A 409 -6.22 10.20 -3.17
N VAL A 410 -7.34 10.64 -2.62
CA VAL A 410 -8.64 10.69 -3.30
C VAL A 410 -8.56 11.76 -4.38
N LYS A 411 -9.04 11.46 -5.59
CA LYS A 411 -9.06 12.37 -6.73
C LYS A 411 -10.48 12.58 -7.21
N GLU A 412 -10.73 13.75 -7.78
CA GLU A 412 -11.84 13.89 -8.72
C GLU A 412 -11.45 13.20 -10.03
N ASP A 413 -12.25 12.24 -10.44
CA ASP A 413 -12.08 11.46 -11.66
C ASP A 413 -13.12 11.93 -12.70
N PRO A 414 -12.69 12.67 -13.73
CA PRO A 414 -13.61 13.16 -14.76
C PRO A 414 -14.21 12.04 -15.62
N TYR A 415 -13.66 10.83 -15.55
CA TYR A 415 -14.12 9.67 -16.31
C TYR A 415 -15.21 8.86 -15.60
N ILE A 416 -15.67 9.31 -14.43
CA ILE A 416 -16.84 8.73 -13.76
C ILE A 416 -18.01 9.69 -13.93
N ALA A 417 -19.04 9.23 -14.64
CA ALA A 417 -20.29 9.95 -14.89
C ALA A 417 -21.22 9.96 -13.66
N GLU A 418 -20.69 10.25 -12.47
CA GLU A 418 -21.48 10.36 -11.24
C GLU A 418 -21.28 11.74 -10.60
N ALA A 419 -22.29 12.24 -9.88
CA ALA A 419 -22.22 13.52 -9.14
C ALA A 419 -21.09 13.52 -8.07
N ASN A 420 -20.71 12.35 -7.57
CA ASN A 420 -19.62 12.15 -6.62
C ASN A 420 -18.42 11.49 -7.30
N ARG A 421 -17.70 12.24 -8.15
CA ARG A 421 -16.52 11.83 -8.94
C ARG A 421 -15.29 11.42 -8.12
N LYS A 422 -15.44 10.96 -6.88
CA LYS A 422 -14.34 10.72 -5.94
C LYS A 422 -13.81 9.31 -6.10
N THR A 423 -12.54 9.16 -6.44
CA THR A 423 -11.89 7.85 -6.57
C THR A 423 -10.57 7.77 -5.84
N ALA A 424 -10.22 6.56 -5.40
CA ALA A 424 -8.83 6.22 -5.10
C ALA A 424 -8.41 5.01 -5.91
N MET A 425 -7.17 5.06 -6.36
CA MET A 425 -6.57 3.97 -7.11
C MET A 425 -5.90 2.99 -6.17
N LEU A 426 -6.26 1.72 -6.32
CA LEU A 426 -5.71 0.61 -5.56
C LEU A 426 -4.41 0.12 -6.21
N PHE A 427 -4.48 -0.25 -7.50
CA PHE A 427 -3.37 -0.81 -8.29
C PHE A 427 -3.31 -0.24 -9.70
N CYS A 428 -2.14 -0.37 -10.33
CA CYS A 428 -1.87 -0.01 -11.73
C CYS A 428 -1.03 -1.13 -12.39
N ARG A 429 -1.28 -1.40 -13.67
CA ARG A 429 -0.44 -2.25 -14.53
C ARG A 429 -0.54 -1.79 -16.00
N PRO A 430 0.40 -2.16 -16.88
CA PRO A 430 0.23 -1.96 -18.32
C PRO A 430 -1.08 -2.60 -18.82
N THR A 431 -1.79 -1.93 -19.72
CA THR A 431 -3.00 -2.50 -20.32
C THR A 431 -2.59 -3.70 -21.18
N PRO A 432 -3.21 -4.87 -21.00
CA PRO A 432 -2.97 -6.01 -21.87
C PRO A 432 -3.36 -5.70 -23.31
N ASP A 433 -2.56 -6.15 -24.27
CA ASP A 433 -2.87 -6.02 -25.70
C ASP A 433 -4.25 -6.62 -26.01
N GLY A 434 -5.05 -5.92 -26.80
CA GLY A 434 -6.41 -6.37 -27.18
C GLY A 434 -7.54 -5.98 -26.22
N ILE A 435 -7.23 -5.30 -25.11
CA ILE A 435 -8.23 -4.68 -24.22
C ILE A 435 -8.36 -3.20 -24.58
N GLY A 436 -9.52 -2.80 -25.12
CA GLY A 436 -9.79 -1.52 -25.80
C GLY A 436 -9.71 -0.22 -24.98
N ASN A 437 -8.63 0.03 -24.26
CA ASN A 437 -8.34 1.33 -23.65
C ASN A 437 -7.17 2.02 -24.37
N LEU A 438 -7.39 3.26 -24.84
CA LEU A 438 -6.35 4.15 -25.38
C LEU A 438 -5.25 4.48 -24.36
N ALA A 439 -5.52 4.29 -23.06
CA ALA A 439 -4.53 4.47 -22.00
C ALA A 439 -3.64 3.22 -21.91
N GLY A 440 -2.34 3.37 -22.16
CA GLY A 440 -1.35 2.27 -22.04
C GLY A 440 -1.21 1.60 -20.66
N ASN A 441 -2.01 2.03 -19.67
CA ASN A 441 -2.09 1.43 -18.34
C ASN A 441 -3.55 1.17 -17.92
N GLN A 442 -3.77 -0.02 -17.34
CA GLN A 442 -4.97 -0.41 -16.64
C GLN A 442 -4.87 -0.06 -15.15
N PHE A 443 -5.94 0.49 -14.60
CA PHE A 443 -6.00 0.90 -13.19
C PHE A 443 -7.15 0.17 -12.49
N LEU A 444 -6.88 -0.40 -11.31
CA LEU A 444 -7.95 -0.77 -10.39
C LEU A 444 -8.30 0.45 -9.54
N ARG A 445 -9.43 1.08 -9.87
CA ARG A 445 -9.96 2.26 -9.19
C ARG A 445 -11.17 1.87 -8.36
N CYS A 446 -11.25 2.40 -7.14
CA CYS A 446 -12.41 2.29 -6.28
C CYS A 446 -13.12 3.64 -6.27
N SER A 447 -14.41 3.65 -6.63
CA SER A 447 -15.27 4.84 -6.54
C SER A 447 -15.81 4.97 -5.12
N PHE A 448 -15.78 6.17 -4.55
CA PHE A 448 -16.41 6.51 -3.28
C PHE A 448 -17.82 7.07 -3.50
N SER A 449 -18.57 6.37 -4.35
CA SER A 449 -19.99 6.63 -4.61
C SER A 449 -20.84 6.34 -3.37
N GLU A 450 -22.04 6.91 -3.30
CA GLU A 450 -22.96 6.62 -2.19
C GLU A 450 -23.44 5.16 -2.26
N ASP A 451 -22.86 4.27 -1.47
CA ASP A 451 -23.28 2.87 -1.44
C ASP A 451 -24.51 2.75 -0.51
N SER A 452 -25.65 2.29 -1.05
CA SER A 452 -26.83 1.89 -0.26
C SER A 452 -27.33 2.94 0.75
N GLY A 453 -27.25 4.23 0.41
CA GLY A 453 -27.82 5.34 1.20
C GLY A 453 -26.85 6.11 2.10
N ASP A 454 -25.61 5.63 2.29
CA ASP A 454 -24.62 6.33 3.12
C ASP A 454 -23.50 6.95 2.27
N SER A 455 -23.40 8.27 2.29
CA SER A 455 -22.30 8.98 1.63
C SER A 455 -20.95 8.69 2.29
N TRP A 456 -19.89 8.66 1.50
CA TRP A 456 -18.53 8.55 2.03
C TRP A 456 -18.10 9.93 2.57
N PRO A 457 -17.77 10.06 3.87
CA PRO A 457 -17.38 11.34 4.48
C PRO A 457 -15.90 11.67 4.18
N ILE A 458 -15.53 11.58 2.90
CA ILE A 458 -14.20 11.84 2.37
C ILE A 458 -14.35 12.72 1.13
N GLU A 459 -13.47 13.70 0.99
CA GLU A 459 -13.45 14.65 -0.10
C GLU A 459 -12.27 14.46 -1.04
N ALA A 460 -12.37 15.09 -2.22
CA ALA A 460 -11.26 15.12 -3.14
C ALA A 460 -10.02 15.73 -2.48
N GLY A 461 -8.92 14.99 -2.56
CA GLY A 461 -7.65 15.36 -1.98
C GLY A 461 -7.36 14.72 -0.62
N ASP A 462 -8.35 14.15 0.06
CA ASP A 462 -8.17 13.38 1.29
C ASP A 462 -7.27 12.17 1.06
N TYR A 463 -6.73 11.60 2.13
CA TYR A 463 -6.00 10.34 2.04
C TYR A 463 -6.76 9.23 2.74
N VAL A 464 -6.76 8.11 2.04
CA VAL A 464 -7.39 6.87 2.44
C VAL A 464 -6.33 5.79 2.38
N VAL A 465 -6.34 4.86 3.33
CA VAL A 465 -5.39 3.76 3.40
C VAL A 465 -6.09 2.49 2.93
N PRO A 466 -5.65 1.89 1.82
CA PRO A 466 -6.29 0.70 1.31
C PRO A 466 -5.89 -0.51 2.13
N THR A 467 -6.87 -1.36 2.40
CA THR A 467 -6.67 -2.64 3.07
C THR A 467 -7.45 -3.72 2.31
N VAL A 468 -6.79 -4.84 2.03
CA VAL A 468 -7.39 -6.03 1.43
C VAL A 468 -7.35 -7.16 2.47
N GLU A 469 -8.49 -7.77 2.71
CA GLU A 469 -8.64 -8.91 3.61
C GLU A 469 -8.96 -10.16 2.80
N VAL A 470 -8.26 -11.26 3.09
CA VAL A 470 -8.49 -12.54 2.42
C VAL A 470 -8.64 -13.66 3.45
N LYS A 471 -9.83 -14.26 3.55
CA LYS A 471 -10.08 -15.39 4.46
C LYS A 471 -9.08 -16.52 4.23
N CYS A 472 -8.51 -17.07 5.30
CA CYS A 472 -7.51 -18.15 5.22
C CYS A 472 -8.16 -19.47 4.79
N LYS A 473 -9.36 -19.79 5.30
CA LYS A 473 -10.14 -20.96 4.89
C LYS A 473 -10.63 -20.80 3.44
N THR A 474 -10.54 -21.86 2.65
CA THR A 474 -10.81 -21.87 1.21
C THR A 474 -12.30 -21.76 0.87
N ASP A 475 -13.16 -22.29 1.73
CA ASP A 475 -14.62 -22.29 1.62
C ASP A 475 -15.31 -21.15 2.36
N ALA A 476 -14.55 -20.36 3.14
CA ALA A 476 -15.12 -19.27 3.92
C ALA A 476 -15.51 -18.07 3.04
N ILE A 477 -16.63 -17.45 3.38
CA ILE A 477 -17.10 -16.22 2.75
C ILE A 477 -16.75 -15.05 3.66
N HIS A 478 -16.22 -13.97 3.09
CA HIS A 478 -16.02 -12.74 3.84
C HIS A 478 -17.37 -12.04 4.07
N PRO A 479 -17.72 -11.62 5.29
CA PRO A 479 -18.99 -10.93 5.57
C PRO A 479 -19.21 -9.64 4.77
N HIS A 480 -18.12 -9.07 4.25
CA HIS A 480 -18.09 -7.86 3.42
C HIS A 480 -17.40 -8.15 2.09
N CYS A 481 -17.70 -9.31 1.48
CA CYS A 481 -17.07 -9.71 0.23
C CYS A 481 -17.19 -8.61 -0.83
N TYR A 482 -16.08 -8.31 -1.51
CA TYR A 482 -16.05 -7.26 -2.52
C TYR A 482 -16.86 -7.65 -3.75
N ALA A 483 -16.80 -8.91 -4.18
CA ALA A 483 -17.58 -9.41 -5.32
C ALA A 483 -18.70 -10.34 -4.78
N PRO A 484 -19.98 -9.91 -4.76
CA PRO A 484 -21.11 -10.72 -4.31
C PRO A 484 -21.51 -11.74 -5.38
N LEU A 485 -20.62 -12.68 -5.67
CA LEU A 485 -20.77 -13.69 -6.72
C LEU A 485 -21.58 -14.91 -6.23
N PRO A 486 -22.17 -15.72 -7.13
CA PRO A 486 -22.79 -16.98 -6.73
C PRO A 486 -21.76 -17.95 -6.18
N ASP A 487 -22.25 -18.98 -5.50
CA ASP A 487 -21.43 -20.08 -4.99
C ASP A 487 -20.71 -20.87 -6.07
N ILE A 488 -21.36 -21.02 -7.22
CA ILE A 488 -20.91 -21.81 -8.35
C ILE A 488 -21.01 -20.90 -9.56
N GLY A 489 -19.95 -20.86 -10.36
CA GLY A 489 -19.90 -20.11 -11.59
C GLY A 489 -19.24 -20.92 -12.70
N PRO A 490 -18.83 -20.27 -13.79
CA PRO A 490 -18.34 -20.96 -14.97
C PRO A 490 -16.90 -21.44 -14.81
N PHE A 491 -16.21 -21.11 -13.72
CA PHE A 491 -14.80 -21.42 -13.49
C PHE A 491 -14.60 -22.23 -12.20
N ASP A 492 -13.59 -23.08 -12.17
CA ASP A 492 -13.26 -23.97 -11.04
C ASP A 492 -12.90 -23.24 -9.74
N LEU A 493 -12.27 -22.06 -9.82
CA LEU A 493 -11.91 -21.22 -8.67
C LEU A 493 -12.93 -20.09 -8.40
N TRP A 494 -14.16 -20.22 -8.90
CA TRP A 494 -15.17 -19.17 -8.82
C TRP A 494 -15.45 -18.66 -7.40
N SER A 495 -15.72 -19.60 -6.49
CA SER A 495 -16.13 -19.32 -5.11
C SER A 495 -15.06 -18.58 -4.29
N HIS A 496 -13.78 -18.70 -4.67
CA HIS A 496 -12.66 -18.09 -3.95
C HIS A 496 -12.74 -16.56 -3.95
N ALA A 497 -13.36 -15.94 -4.95
CA ALA A 497 -13.50 -14.49 -5.01
C ALA A 497 -14.24 -13.90 -3.81
N ARG A 498 -15.10 -14.68 -3.16
CA ARG A 498 -15.94 -14.25 -2.03
C ARG A 498 -15.20 -14.25 -0.70
N ARG A 499 -13.96 -14.75 -0.69
CA ARG A 499 -13.04 -14.67 0.46
C ARG A 499 -12.44 -13.28 0.65
N VAL A 500 -12.57 -12.41 -0.36
CA VAL A 500 -11.85 -11.14 -0.43
C VAL A 500 -12.76 -9.97 -0.07
N ALA A 501 -12.28 -9.09 0.79
CA ALA A 501 -12.87 -7.80 1.04
C ALA A 501 -11.85 -6.68 0.81
N ILE A 502 -12.34 -5.52 0.40
CA ILE A 502 -11.55 -4.32 0.24
C ILE A 502 -12.15 -3.29 1.18
N ARG A 503 -11.32 -2.69 2.03
CA ARG A 503 -11.72 -1.61 2.93
C ARG A 503 -10.75 -0.45 2.86
N TRP A 504 -11.23 0.72 3.23
CA TRP A 504 -10.44 1.92 3.32
C TRP A 504 -10.49 2.47 4.74
N ASP A 505 -9.31 2.71 5.30
CA ASP A 505 -9.15 3.41 6.57
C ASP A 505 -8.93 4.90 6.27
N PHE A 506 -9.64 5.79 6.94
CA PHE A 506 -9.55 7.24 6.72
C PHE A 506 -9.75 8.01 8.02
N ARG A 507 -9.50 9.32 7.98
CA ARG A 507 -9.74 10.21 9.11
C ARG A 507 -10.99 11.04 8.82
N ASP A 508 -11.93 11.08 9.76
CA ASP A 508 -13.07 11.98 9.64
C ASP A 508 -12.65 13.45 9.86
N LYS A 509 -13.60 14.38 9.67
CA LYS A 509 -13.40 15.82 9.91
C LYS A 509 -12.97 16.18 11.34
N HIS A 510 -13.16 15.28 12.30
CA HIS A 510 -12.77 15.43 13.71
C HIS A 510 -11.41 14.77 14.01
N GLY A 511 -10.78 14.13 13.03
CA GLY A 511 -9.52 13.41 13.18
C GLY A 511 -9.66 12.00 13.76
N ASN A 512 -10.88 11.48 13.90
CA ASN A 512 -11.09 10.10 14.34
C ASN A 512 -10.75 9.13 13.21
N SER A 513 -10.19 7.98 13.55
CA SER A 513 -9.99 6.90 12.60
C SER A 513 -11.30 6.20 12.30
N CYS A 514 -11.66 6.17 11.03
CA CYS A 514 -12.82 5.47 10.50
C CYS A 514 -12.36 4.39 9.51
N THR A 515 -13.13 3.32 9.41
CA THR A 515 -12.90 2.22 8.46
C THR A 515 -14.22 1.89 7.80
N ARG A 516 -14.21 1.75 6.46
CA ARG A 516 -15.41 1.34 5.72
C ARG A 516 -15.03 0.34 4.61
N TYR A 517 -15.84 -0.70 4.48
CA TYR A 517 -15.71 -1.70 3.41
C TYR A 517 -16.31 -1.17 2.12
N MET A 518 -15.64 -1.44 1.01
CA MET A 518 -16.15 -1.20 -0.33
C MET A 518 -17.26 -2.19 -0.65
N ARG A 519 -18.38 -1.70 -1.16
CA ARG A 519 -19.48 -2.52 -1.66
C ARG A 519 -19.81 -2.06 -3.08
N PRO A 520 -19.37 -2.77 -4.13
CA PRO A 520 -19.67 -2.31 -5.49
C PRO A 520 -21.18 -2.28 -5.74
N ARG A 521 -21.66 -1.17 -6.32
CA ARG A 521 -23.06 -0.96 -6.71
C ARG A 521 -23.55 -1.95 -7.79
N ARG A 522 -22.64 -2.43 -8.65
CA ARG A 522 -22.97 -3.38 -9.73
C ARG A 522 -22.51 -4.79 -9.35
N SER A 523 -23.46 -5.71 -9.23
CA SER A 523 -23.20 -7.08 -8.76
C SER A 523 -22.53 -7.96 -9.82
N PHE A 524 -22.80 -7.72 -11.11
CA PHE A 524 -22.25 -8.49 -12.24
C PHE A 524 -21.99 -7.59 -13.44
N THR A 525 -20.78 -7.60 -13.97
CA THR A 525 -20.50 -6.92 -15.25
C THR A 525 -19.56 -7.78 -16.09
N PHE A 526 -20.04 -8.24 -17.24
CA PHE A 526 -19.22 -9.01 -18.18
C PHE A 526 -18.48 -8.08 -19.15
N TYR A 527 -17.40 -8.58 -19.76
CA TYR A 527 -16.76 -7.84 -20.85
C TYR A 527 -17.65 -7.85 -22.10
N LYS A 528 -17.99 -6.66 -22.63
CA LYS A 528 -18.82 -6.53 -23.85
C LYS A 528 -18.12 -7.12 -25.09
N SER A 529 -16.82 -6.90 -25.24
CA SER A 529 -15.99 -7.47 -26.30
C SER A 529 -14.55 -7.67 -25.82
N LEU A 530 -13.93 -8.78 -26.24
CA LEU A 530 -12.52 -9.10 -26.03
C LEU A 530 -11.94 -9.64 -27.34
N ALA A 531 -10.71 -9.24 -27.68
CA ALA A 531 -10.00 -9.76 -28.84
C ALA A 531 -9.86 -11.30 -28.79
N GLU A 532 -9.79 -11.94 -29.97
CA GLU A 532 -9.69 -13.41 -30.09
C GLU A 532 -8.44 -13.99 -29.43
N CYS A 533 -7.37 -13.19 -29.31
CA CYS A 533 -6.15 -13.57 -28.59
C CYS A 533 -6.36 -13.82 -27.09
N HIS A 534 -7.52 -13.45 -26.52
CA HIS A 534 -7.89 -13.71 -25.14
C HIS A 534 -8.62 -15.04 -24.91
N GLY A 535 -8.59 -15.94 -25.89
CA GLY A 535 -9.09 -17.31 -25.77
C GLY A 535 -10.39 -17.56 -26.53
N ILE A 536 -10.91 -18.77 -26.39
CA ILE A 536 -12.15 -19.20 -27.06
C ILE A 536 -13.33 -18.31 -26.67
N GLN A 537 -14.34 -18.27 -27.53
CA GLN A 537 -15.49 -17.39 -27.39
C GLN A 537 -16.23 -17.58 -26.04
N GLU A 538 -16.35 -18.82 -25.58
CA GLU A 538 -17.00 -19.19 -24.33
C GLU A 538 -16.29 -18.62 -23.12
N VAL A 539 -14.94 -18.66 -23.12
CA VAL A 539 -14.14 -18.03 -22.08
C VAL A 539 -14.38 -16.53 -22.10
N ARG A 540 -14.31 -15.88 -23.27
CA ARG A 540 -14.49 -14.42 -23.40
C ARG A 540 -15.85 -13.95 -22.88
N PHE A 541 -16.93 -14.67 -23.20
CA PHE A 541 -18.29 -14.31 -22.78
C PHE A 541 -18.61 -14.63 -21.32
N SER A 542 -17.88 -15.56 -20.71
CA SER A 542 -18.12 -15.97 -19.31
C SER A 542 -17.34 -15.12 -18.28
N LEU A 543 -16.50 -14.19 -18.72
CA LEU A 543 -15.63 -13.40 -17.84
C LEU A 543 -16.38 -12.24 -17.17
N GLU A 544 -16.69 -12.44 -15.89
CA GLU A 544 -17.19 -11.39 -15.01
C GLU A 544 -16.01 -10.52 -14.52
N ARG A 545 -16.14 -9.20 -14.68
CA ARG A 545 -15.08 -8.22 -14.42
C ARG A 545 -14.67 -8.21 -12.95
N GLY A 546 -15.61 -8.23 -12.01
CA GLY A 546 -15.34 -8.28 -10.58
C GLY A 546 -14.52 -9.52 -10.17
N TRP A 547 -14.87 -10.69 -10.71
CA TRP A 547 -14.17 -11.94 -10.48
C TRP A 547 -12.77 -11.92 -11.06
N VAL A 548 -12.58 -11.46 -12.31
CA VAL A 548 -11.26 -11.31 -12.94
C VAL A 548 -10.36 -10.37 -12.12
N LEU A 549 -10.92 -9.28 -11.59
CA LEU A 549 -10.20 -8.37 -10.72
C LEU A 549 -9.75 -9.07 -9.43
N ILE A 550 -10.64 -9.80 -8.76
CA ILE A 550 -10.32 -10.52 -7.52
C ILE A 550 -9.32 -11.66 -7.75
N MET A 551 -9.44 -12.41 -8.85
CA MET A 551 -8.44 -13.42 -9.22
C MET A 551 -7.08 -12.76 -9.52
N SER A 552 -7.07 -11.58 -10.13
CA SER A 552 -5.83 -10.80 -10.28
C SER A 552 -5.27 -10.38 -8.90
N LEU A 553 -6.11 -10.06 -7.90
CA LEU A 553 -5.67 -9.79 -6.53
C LEU A 553 -5.04 -11.02 -5.86
N PHE A 554 -5.63 -12.20 -6.04
CA PHE A 554 -5.03 -13.43 -5.54
C PHE A 554 -3.63 -13.66 -6.13
N GLY A 555 -3.48 -13.57 -7.45
CA GLY A 555 -2.16 -13.64 -8.10
C GLY A 555 -1.17 -12.59 -7.61
N THR A 556 -1.70 -11.43 -7.20
CA THR A 556 -0.89 -10.34 -6.68
C THR A 556 -0.39 -10.62 -5.26
N LEU A 557 -1.26 -11.09 -4.37
CA LEU A 557 -1.04 -11.11 -2.92
C LEU A 557 -0.69 -12.49 -2.35
N LEU A 558 -1.17 -13.57 -2.97
CA LEU A 558 -1.15 -14.92 -2.37
C LEU A 558 -0.66 -16.02 -3.30
N TRP A 559 -1.01 -15.96 -4.58
CA TRP A 559 -0.82 -17.08 -5.51
C TRP A 559 0.16 -16.76 -6.63
N GLU A 560 0.86 -17.79 -7.07
CA GLU A 560 1.65 -17.80 -8.29
C GLU A 560 0.95 -18.68 -9.32
N TRP A 561 0.47 -18.03 -10.39
CA TRP A 561 -0.38 -18.67 -11.39
C TRP A 561 0.43 -19.58 -12.34
N LYS A 562 0.15 -20.89 -12.30
CA LYS A 562 0.69 -21.86 -13.27
C LYS A 562 -0.12 -21.92 -14.55
N GLY A 563 0.56 -21.82 -15.69
CA GLY A 563 -0.04 -22.01 -17.01
C GLY A 563 -0.42 -23.46 -17.27
N HIS A 564 -1.53 -23.67 -18.00
CA HIS A 564 -1.92 -24.94 -18.58
C HIS A 564 -2.91 -24.71 -19.73
N ASP A 565 -3.10 -25.70 -20.59
CA ASP A 565 -3.78 -25.58 -21.89
C ASP A 565 -5.25 -25.13 -21.82
N GLN A 566 -5.92 -25.35 -20.68
CA GLN A 566 -7.31 -24.96 -20.44
C GLN A 566 -7.44 -23.72 -19.55
N GLY A 567 -6.32 -23.12 -19.13
CA GLY A 567 -6.29 -22.02 -18.19
C GLY A 567 -6.61 -20.69 -18.87
N ILE A 568 -7.22 -19.77 -18.13
CA ILE A 568 -7.46 -18.41 -18.62
C ILE A 568 -6.13 -17.74 -18.98
N PRO A 569 -6.02 -17.09 -20.16
CA PRO A 569 -4.82 -16.40 -20.59
C PRO A 569 -4.25 -15.41 -19.57
N THR A 570 -2.93 -15.30 -19.54
CA THR A 570 -2.17 -14.34 -18.70
C THR A 570 -2.53 -12.89 -18.96
N SER A 571 -3.04 -12.58 -20.16
CA SER A 571 -3.51 -11.25 -20.53
C SER A 571 -4.79 -10.83 -19.79
N LEU A 572 -5.60 -11.77 -19.28
CA LEU A 572 -6.86 -11.48 -18.59
C LEU A 572 -6.69 -11.47 -17.06
N ILE A 573 -6.12 -12.54 -16.51
CA ILE A 573 -5.83 -12.66 -15.08
C ILE A 573 -4.33 -12.61 -14.86
N ASN A 574 -3.86 -11.56 -14.20
CA ASN A 574 -2.44 -11.38 -13.92
C ASN A 574 -2.20 -10.60 -12.64
N SER A 575 -1.02 -10.77 -12.08
CA SER A 575 -0.57 -10.05 -10.90
C SER A 575 -0.40 -8.56 -11.23
N TRP A 576 -0.87 -7.69 -10.34
CA TRP A 576 -0.54 -6.27 -10.33
C TRP A 576 0.90 -6.08 -9.89
N ARG A 577 1.54 -5.00 -10.35
CA ARG A 577 2.90 -4.65 -9.91
C ARG A 577 2.82 -4.05 -8.51
N LEU A 578 3.26 -4.80 -7.51
CA LEU A 578 3.41 -4.34 -6.13
C LEU A 578 4.43 -5.17 -5.37
N ARG A 579 4.77 -4.73 -4.15
CA ARG A 579 5.68 -5.45 -3.26
C ARG A 579 4.95 -5.75 -1.96
N VAL A 580 5.04 -6.98 -1.49
CA VAL A 580 4.47 -7.37 -0.18
C VAL A 580 5.61 -7.71 0.78
N ARG A 581 5.44 -7.32 2.04
CA ARG A 581 6.27 -7.77 3.16
C ARG A 581 5.37 -8.39 4.21
N ALA A 582 5.68 -9.63 4.60
CA ALA A 582 5.06 -10.23 5.76
C ALA A 582 5.79 -9.74 7.00
N ILE A 583 5.01 -9.28 7.99
CA ILE A 583 5.52 -8.88 9.29
C ILE A 583 5.02 -9.90 10.30
N ASP A 584 5.96 -10.62 10.90
CA ASP A 584 5.69 -11.61 11.94
C ASP A 584 6.43 -11.19 13.21
N PHE A 585 5.76 -11.30 14.35
CA PHE A 585 6.41 -11.07 15.63
C PHE A 585 7.13 -12.35 16.07
N ASP A 586 8.46 -12.31 16.15
CA ASP A 586 9.22 -13.36 16.80
C ASP A 586 9.17 -13.14 18.31
N PHE A 587 8.22 -13.85 18.93
CA PHE A 587 8.00 -13.78 20.36
C PHE A 587 9.24 -14.17 21.17
N PHE A 588 10.03 -15.14 20.73
CA PHE A 588 11.17 -15.64 21.52
C PHE A 588 12.36 -14.69 21.47
N ARG A 589 12.59 -14.06 20.32
CA ARG A 589 13.64 -13.06 20.13
C ARG A 589 13.20 -11.66 20.51
N GLN A 590 11.91 -11.45 20.75
CA GLN A 590 11.30 -10.12 20.94
C GLN A 590 11.62 -9.19 19.77
N THR A 591 11.68 -9.76 18.56
CA THR A 591 12.02 -9.07 17.32
C THR A 591 10.88 -9.10 16.32
N ILE A 592 10.87 -8.14 15.42
CA ILE A 592 9.98 -8.14 14.26
C ILE A 592 10.71 -8.82 13.11
N ARG A 593 10.21 -9.96 12.65
CA ARG A 593 10.71 -10.61 11.45
C ARG A 593 9.97 -10.03 10.24
N VAL A 594 10.73 -9.51 9.28
CA VAL A 594 10.20 -9.02 8.00
C VAL A 594 10.67 -9.98 6.91
N THR A 595 9.73 -10.49 6.11
CA THR A 595 10.04 -11.40 5.00
C THR A 595 9.28 -11.01 3.74
N VAL A 596 9.74 -11.50 2.58
CA VAL A 596 8.90 -11.56 1.39
C VAL A 596 8.00 -12.78 1.54
N PRO A 597 6.67 -12.65 1.49
CA PRO A 597 5.79 -13.79 1.62
C PRO A 597 5.97 -14.74 0.43
N GLU A 598 6.12 -16.03 0.72
CA GLU A 598 6.02 -17.07 -0.29
C GLU A 598 4.59 -17.11 -0.86
N LYS A 599 4.50 -17.32 -2.18
CA LYS A 599 3.24 -17.49 -2.89
C LYS A 599 3.00 -18.97 -3.13
N GLU A 600 1.73 -19.36 -3.00
CA GLU A 600 1.31 -20.73 -3.30
C GLU A 600 1.19 -20.90 -4.82
N GLU A 601 1.77 -21.95 -5.37
CA GLU A 601 1.64 -22.26 -6.78
C GLU A 601 0.26 -22.86 -7.07
N VAL A 602 -0.58 -22.13 -7.81
CA VAL A 602 -1.97 -22.53 -8.10
C VAL A 602 -2.19 -22.55 -9.62
N PRO A 603 -2.80 -23.60 -10.19
CA PRO A 603 -3.21 -23.60 -11.60
C PRO A 603 -4.11 -22.41 -11.91
N ARG A 604 -3.95 -21.82 -13.10
CA ARG A 604 -4.88 -20.78 -13.56
C ARG A 604 -6.31 -21.31 -13.58
N PRO A 605 -7.32 -20.46 -13.30
CA PRO A 605 -8.69 -20.92 -13.38
C PRO A 605 -9.01 -21.38 -14.80
N ARG A 606 -9.85 -22.40 -14.92
CA ARG A 606 -10.32 -22.92 -16.21
C ARG A 606 -11.83 -22.88 -16.30
N LEU A 607 -12.32 -22.80 -17.53
CA LEU A 607 -13.74 -22.95 -17.79
C LEU A 607 -14.17 -24.37 -17.42
N LEU A 608 -15.23 -24.47 -16.64
CA LEU A 608 -15.89 -25.73 -16.31
C LEU A 608 -16.79 -26.13 -17.47
N SER A 609 -16.79 -27.43 -17.78
CA SER A 609 -17.81 -28.00 -18.63
C SER A 609 -19.17 -27.97 -17.93
N PHE A 610 -20.24 -28.04 -18.72
CA PHE A 610 -21.60 -28.11 -18.18
C PHE A 610 -21.78 -29.25 -17.16
N THR A 611 -21.24 -30.43 -17.47
CA THR A 611 -21.34 -31.61 -16.61
C THR A 611 -20.66 -31.38 -15.25
N GLU A 612 -19.50 -30.70 -15.25
CA GLU A 612 -18.79 -30.35 -14.02
C GLU A 612 -19.57 -29.33 -13.19
N THR A 613 -20.08 -28.27 -13.81
CA THR A 613 -20.91 -27.26 -13.13
C THR A 613 -22.16 -27.89 -12.53
N MET A 614 -22.83 -28.77 -13.27
CA MET A 614 -24.01 -29.50 -12.80
C MET A 614 -23.67 -30.43 -11.62
N ALA A 615 -22.52 -31.11 -11.66
CA ALA A 615 -22.07 -31.95 -10.56
C ALA A 615 -21.80 -31.14 -9.30
N LEU A 616 -21.16 -29.96 -9.42
CA LEU A 616 -20.95 -29.04 -8.30
C LEU A 616 -22.28 -28.53 -7.73
N MET A 617 -23.25 -28.19 -8.58
CA MET A 617 -24.57 -27.72 -8.14
C MET A 617 -25.32 -28.82 -7.38
N LYS A 618 -25.32 -30.06 -7.89
CA LYS A 618 -25.93 -31.21 -7.20
C LYS A 618 -25.23 -31.55 -5.90
N GLN A 619 -23.90 -31.46 -5.87
CA GLN A 619 -23.12 -31.67 -4.64
C GLN A 619 -23.49 -30.64 -3.57
N LYS A 620 -23.69 -29.38 -3.96
CA LYS A 620 -23.94 -28.28 -3.02
C LYS A 620 -25.41 -28.17 -2.59
N TYR A 621 -26.34 -28.29 -3.53
CA TYR A 621 -27.77 -28.05 -3.32
C TYR A 621 -28.60 -29.34 -3.26
N GLY A 622 -27.97 -30.50 -3.47
CA GLY A 622 -28.61 -31.81 -3.43
C GLY A 622 -29.02 -32.35 -4.80
N ASN A 623 -29.22 -33.67 -4.87
CA ASN A 623 -29.49 -34.40 -6.12
C ASN A 623 -30.87 -34.14 -6.73
N ASN A 624 -31.79 -33.50 -5.98
CA ASN A 624 -33.15 -33.18 -6.42
C ASN A 624 -33.23 -31.85 -7.19
N LEU A 625 -32.09 -31.19 -7.45
CA LEU A 625 -32.04 -29.95 -8.21
C LEU A 625 -32.55 -30.18 -9.65
N THR A 626 -33.62 -29.47 -10.02
CA THR A 626 -34.14 -29.43 -11.39
C THR A 626 -33.69 -28.14 -12.06
N VAL A 627 -32.77 -28.24 -13.02
CA VAL A 627 -32.30 -27.09 -13.82
C VAL A 627 -33.11 -27.03 -15.10
N ARG A 628 -33.80 -25.89 -15.36
CA ARG A 628 -34.55 -25.63 -16.61
C ARG A 628 -33.84 -24.55 -17.43
N PHE A 629 -33.90 -24.68 -18.75
CA PHE A 629 -33.31 -23.74 -19.70
C PHE A 629 -34.38 -22.96 -20.43
N SER A 630 -34.19 -21.65 -20.60
CA SER A 630 -34.93 -20.86 -21.59
C SER A 630 -33.98 -20.43 -22.71
N GLN A 631 -34.32 -20.77 -23.95
CA GLN A 631 -33.71 -20.13 -25.11
C GLN A 631 -34.35 -18.75 -25.25
N GLN A 632 -33.60 -17.68 -24.97
CA GLN A 632 -33.94 -16.36 -25.49
C GLN A 632 -33.03 -16.07 -26.69
N GLY A 633 -33.56 -16.36 -27.88
CA GLY A 633 -33.17 -15.70 -29.12
C GLY A 633 -34.43 -15.05 -29.72
N PRO A 634 -34.30 -13.96 -30.48
CA PRO A 634 -35.43 -13.39 -31.20
C PRO A 634 -35.97 -14.45 -32.16
N ALA A 635 -37.28 -14.67 -32.11
CA ALA A 635 -37.97 -15.65 -32.94
C ALA A 635 -37.80 -15.31 -34.43
N ALA A 636 -36.93 -16.03 -35.13
CA ALA A 636 -37.08 -16.30 -36.56
C ALA A 636 -36.25 -17.53 -36.95
N TYR A 637 -36.91 -18.41 -37.72
CA TYR A 637 -36.43 -19.61 -38.39
C TYR A 637 -36.46 -20.93 -37.61
N ASN A 638 -37.51 -21.69 -37.93
CA ASN A 638 -37.67 -23.12 -37.69
C ASN A 638 -36.49 -23.91 -38.25
N THR A 639 -35.52 -24.22 -37.40
CA THR A 639 -34.72 -25.44 -37.50
C THR A 639 -34.14 -25.72 -36.12
N PRO A 640 -34.30 -26.93 -35.56
CA PRO A 640 -33.68 -27.29 -34.29
C PRO A 640 -32.19 -27.55 -34.55
N VAL A 641 -31.40 -26.48 -34.64
CA VAL A 641 -29.95 -26.58 -34.52
C VAL A 641 -29.67 -26.67 -33.01
N TYR A 642 -29.17 -27.83 -32.58
CA TYR A 642 -28.49 -27.97 -31.29
C TYR A 642 -27.26 -27.06 -31.32
N ASP A 643 -27.45 -25.81 -30.92
CA ASP A 643 -26.37 -24.90 -30.58
C ASP A 643 -26.02 -25.12 -29.10
N PRO A 644 -24.85 -25.69 -28.76
CA PRO A 644 -24.45 -25.97 -27.38
C PRO A 644 -23.95 -24.72 -26.64
N HIS A 645 -24.00 -23.54 -27.25
CA HIS A 645 -23.33 -22.35 -26.74
C HIS A 645 -24.22 -21.53 -25.79
N TRP A 646 -23.79 -21.46 -24.54
CA TRP A 646 -24.43 -20.75 -23.44
C TRP A 646 -24.41 -19.24 -23.67
N ARG A 647 -25.58 -18.61 -23.85
CA ARG A 647 -25.71 -17.14 -23.81
C ARG A 647 -26.18 -16.60 -22.45
N SER A 648 -26.53 -17.46 -21.49
CA SER A 648 -26.92 -17.06 -20.15
C SER A 648 -26.69 -18.21 -19.16
N MET A 649 -25.77 -18.03 -18.22
CA MET A 649 -25.63 -18.92 -17.07
C MET A 649 -26.41 -18.30 -15.91
N THR A 650 -27.50 -18.98 -15.53
CA THR A 650 -28.43 -18.57 -14.48
C THR A 650 -27.88 -18.89 -13.08
N LEU A 651 -28.03 -17.95 -12.14
CA LEU A 651 -27.68 -18.08 -10.73
C LEU A 651 -28.76 -18.85 -9.94
N PHE A 652 -28.35 -19.57 -8.89
CA PHE A 652 -29.24 -20.11 -7.85
C PHE A 652 -28.83 -19.56 -6.48
N GLU A 653 -29.80 -19.08 -5.68
CA GLU A 653 -29.61 -18.68 -4.27
C GLU A 653 -30.41 -19.59 -3.31
N PRO A 654 -29.89 -19.86 -2.10
CA PRO A 654 -30.70 -20.31 -0.97
C PRO A 654 -31.45 -19.14 -0.33
N GLU A 655 -32.67 -19.38 0.12
CA GLU A 655 -33.61 -18.42 0.73
C GLU A 655 -32.98 -17.33 1.60
N GLY A 656 -33.25 -16.05 1.27
CA GLY A 656 -33.11 -14.95 2.24
C GLY A 656 -32.49 -13.62 1.79
N MET A 657 -32.30 -13.29 0.51
CA MET A 657 -31.79 -11.96 0.12
C MET A 657 -32.53 -11.30 -1.06
N LEU A 658 -32.86 -10.02 -0.88
CA LEU A 658 -33.68 -9.13 -1.73
C LEU A 658 -32.83 -8.45 -2.81
N TRP A 659 -33.20 -8.51 -4.10
CA TRP A 659 -32.92 -7.41 -5.06
C TRP A 659 -34.00 -7.26 -6.15
N LYS A 660 -34.28 -5.99 -6.49
CA LYS A 660 -35.29 -5.51 -7.44
C LYS A 660 -34.73 -5.35 -8.86
N THR A 661 -34.79 -6.37 -9.71
CA THR A 661 -34.98 -6.27 -11.19
C THR A 661 -35.05 -7.66 -11.83
N ASN A 662 -35.84 -7.81 -12.89
CA ASN A 662 -36.24 -9.09 -13.47
C ASN A 662 -35.06 -9.89 -14.05
N VAL A 663 -34.72 -11.02 -13.42
CA VAL A 663 -33.93 -12.12 -14.01
C VAL A 663 -34.85 -13.35 -14.02
N MET A 664 -35.03 -13.95 -15.20
CA MET A 664 -36.00 -15.04 -15.41
C MET A 664 -35.64 -16.33 -14.65
N ILE A 665 -36.69 -17.04 -14.22
CA ILE A 665 -36.81 -17.84 -12.99
C ILE A 665 -36.75 -19.37 -13.23
N GLY A 666 -36.28 -20.11 -12.23
CA GLY A 666 -36.78 -21.44 -11.86
C GLY A 666 -37.40 -21.40 -10.45
N GLU A 667 -38.58 -22.01 -10.26
CA GLU A 667 -39.39 -21.95 -9.03
C GLU A 667 -38.90 -22.95 -7.96
N PHE A 668 -38.78 -22.55 -6.69
CA PHE A 668 -38.61 -23.46 -5.53
C PHE A 668 -39.95 -23.58 -4.78
N LYS A 669 -40.36 -24.81 -4.47
CA LYS A 669 -41.56 -25.10 -3.68
C LYS A 669 -41.21 -24.98 -2.18
N GLY A 670 -41.69 -23.96 -1.45
CA GLY A 670 -41.71 -24.04 0.02
C GLY A 670 -41.64 -22.80 0.93
N VAL A 671 -41.49 -21.55 0.47
CA VAL A 671 -41.43 -20.39 1.40
C VAL A 671 -42.36 -19.25 0.98
N GLU A 672 -43.25 -18.91 1.93
CA GLU A 672 -44.31 -17.90 1.82
C GLU A 672 -43.88 -16.60 2.55
N ASP A 673 -43.71 -15.53 1.76
CA ASP A 673 -43.73 -14.09 2.08
C ASP A 673 -42.71 -13.42 3.03
N VAL A 674 -41.94 -12.46 2.48
CA VAL A 674 -41.71 -11.12 3.10
C VAL A 674 -41.55 -10.04 2.00
N VAL A 675 -42.24 -8.90 2.19
CA VAL A 675 -42.34 -7.73 1.29
C VAL A 675 -41.29 -6.66 1.66
N TYR A 676 -40.74 -5.90 0.66
CA TYR A 676 -40.72 -4.40 0.58
C TYR A 676 -39.56 -3.73 -0.22
N ASP A 677 -39.99 -2.64 -0.90
CA ASP A 677 -39.38 -1.33 -1.30
C ASP A 677 -37.95 -1.20 -1.89
N GLY A 678 -37.65 -0.35 -2.87
CA GLY A 678 -38.45 0.75 -3.39
C GLY A 678 -38.06 1.25 -4.76
N ALA A 679 -36.92 1.94 -4.87
CA ALA A 679 -36.70 2.88 -5.95
C ALA A 679 -35.24 2.92 -6.43
N ALA A 680 -35.09 3.41 -7.66
CA ALA A 680 -33.88 3.79 -8.39
C ALA A 680 -33.30 2.74 -9.37
N TYR A 681 -33.94 2.67 -10.55
CA TYR A 681 -33.32 2.25 -11.81
C TYR A 681 -33.37 3.48 -12.74
N ASP A 682 -32.24 3.86 -13.35
CA ASP A 682 -32.16 4.87 -14.42
C ASP A 682 -31.59 4.18 -15.69
N PRO A 683 -32.33 4.12 -16.82
CA PRO A 683 -31.95 3.35 -18.01
C PRO A 683 -30.93 4.00 -18.95
N GLU A 684 -30.47 5.24 -18.72
CA GLU A 684 -29.70 6.02 -19.71
C GLU A 684 -28.16 5.91 -19.63
N ASP A 685 -27.60 4.89 -18.99
CA ASP A 685 -26.14 4.77 -18.79
C ASP A 685 -25.43 3.95 -19.91
N ASP A 686 -26.05 3.88 -21.10
CA ASP A 686 -25.47 3.41 -22.36
C ASP A 686 -25.72 4.50 -23.44
N MET A 687 -24.74 4.67 -24.35
CA MET A 687 -24.55 5.67 -25.43
C MET A 687 -23.49 6.74 -25.04
N GLU A 688 -22.42 7.02 -25.78
CA GLU A 688 -22.05 6.68 -27.15
C GLU A 688 -20.56 7.02 -27.40
N ASP A 689 -20.01 6.41 -28.45
CA ASP A 689 -18.78 6.84 -29.13
C ASP A 689 -18.90 8.30 -29.59
N ASP A 690 -17.92 9.17 -29.28
CA ASP A 690 -17.59 10.29 -30.18
C ASP A 690 -16.11 10.71 -30.04
N PRO A 691 -15.31 10.59 -31.11
CA PRO A 691 -13.91 10.99 -31.14
C PRO A 691 -13.73 12.40 -31.72
N ASP A 692 -14.29 13.47 -31.14
CA ASP A 692 -13.91 14.85 -31.53
C ASP A 692 -14.35 15.91 -30.50
N HIS A 693 -13.49 16.22 -29.50
CA HIS A 693 -13.34 17.61 -29.01
C HIS A 693 -12.21 17.76 -27.98
N TRP A 694 -11.05 18.17 -28.47
CA TRP A 694 -10.12 19.02 -27.74
C TRP A 694 -10.14 20.39 -28.40
N ASP A 695 -10.57 21.44 -27.69
CA ASP A 695 -9.74 22.64 -27.53
C ASP A 695 -10.29 23.66 -26.52
N ARG A 696 -9.36 24.26 -25.77
CA ARG A 696 -9.58 25.33 -24.80
C ARG A 696 -9.67 26.69 -25.51
N LEU A 697 -10.78 27.39 -25.24
CA LEU A 697 -10.95 28.86 -25.28
C LEU A 697 -10.61 29.60 -26.59
N GLY A 698 -11.65 30.10 -27.27
CA GLY A 698 -11.61 31.43 -27.88
C GLY A 698 -12.31 31.60 -29.23
N ARG A 699 -13.36 32.43 -29.21
CA ARG A 699 -13.97 33.22 -30.31
C ARG A 699 -15.15 32.59 -31.06
N GLY A 700 -16.20 33.40 -31.14
CA GLY A 700 -16.99 33.55 -32.37
C GLY A 700 -18.32 32.82 -32.38
N SER A 701 -19.33 33.46 -31.81
CA SER A 701 -20.74 33.23 -32.15
C SER A 701 -20.97 33.24 -33.66
N GLN A 702 -21.59 32.20 -34.23
CA GLN A 702 -22.58 32.29 -35.32
C GLN A 702 -23.50 31.04 -35.33
N PRO A 703 -24.74 31.17 -35.84
CA PRO A 703 -25.86 30.30 -35.47
C PRO A 703 -26.07 29.11 -36.41
N ARG A 704 -26.83 28.14 -35.88
CA ARG A 704 -27.43 26.98 -36.56
C ARG A 704 -28.09 27.36 -37.90
N GLU A 705 -27.84 26.55 -38.91
CA GLU A 705 -28.73 26.37 -40.06
C GLU A 705 -29.14 24.90 -40.16
N ASP A 706 -30.41 24.72 -40.54
CA ASP A 706 -31.20 23.51 -40.50
C ASP A 706 -30.96 22.54 -41.67
N ALA A 707 -31.47 21.31 -41.47
CA ALA A 707 -31.94 20.37 -42.50
C ALA A 707 -30.83 19.52 -43.17
N ILE A 708 -31.02 18.26 -43.58
CA ILE A 708 -32.14 17.62 -44.28
C ILE A 708 -32.09 16.10 -44.04
N GLU A 709 -33.28 15.51 -43.93
CA GLU A 709 -33.64 14.08 -43.96
C GLU A 709 -33.40 13.49 -45.37
N ILE A 710 -32.67 12.37 -45.51
CA ILE A 710 -32.68 11.56 -46.73
C ILE A 710 -32.77 10.07 -46.36
N ASP A 711 -33.94 9.52 -46.68
CA ASP A 711 -34.31 8.11 -46.71
C ASP A 711 -34.04 7.57 -48.14
N ILE A 712 -33.19 6.54 -48.29
CA ILE A 712 -33.12 5.72 -49.51
C ILE A 712 -32.80 4.28 -49.11
N GLY A 713 -33.73 3.38 -49.41
CA GLY A 713 -33.64 1.95 -49.16
C GLY A 713 -32.82 1.15 -50.17
N ASN A 714 -32.75 -0.15 -49.86
CA ASN A 714 -32.48 -1.32 -50.70
C ASN A 714 -31.81 -1.07 -52.06
N ASP A 715 -30.56 -1.50 -52.18
CA ASP A 715 -30.20 -2.52 -53.17
C ASP A 715 -28.87 -3.20 -52.83
N ALA A 716 -28.86 -4.51 -53.03
CA ALA A 716 -27.72 -5.38 -52.85
C ALA A 716 -26.79 -5.30 -54.07
N VAL A 717 -25.48 -5.13 -53.86
CA VAL A 717 -24.45 -5.61 -54.81
C VAL A 717 -23.21 -6.03 -54.02
N CYS A 718 -22.85 -7.31 -54.16
CA CYS A 718 -21.54 -7.87 -53.81
C CYS A 718 -20.47 -7.32 -54.76
N ILE A 719 -19.33 -6.88 -54.24
CA ILE A 719 -18.03 -6.99 -54.93
C ILE A 719 -16.95 -7.28 -53.89
N ASP A 720 -16.23 -8.39 -54.09
CA ASP A 720 -15.00 -8.79 -53.41
C ASP A 720 -13.87 -7.75 -53.57
N MET A 721 -13.18 -7.47 -52.47
CA MET A 721 -11.71 -7.47 -52.38
C MET A 721 -11.25 -7.57 -50.93
#